data_AF-A0A9P4U303-F1
#
_entry.id   AF-A0A9P4U303-F1
#
_cell.length_a   1.000
_cell.length_b   1.000
_cell.length_c   1.000
_cell.angle_alpha   90.00
_cell.angle_beta   90.00
_cell.angle_gamma   90.00
#
_symmetry.space_group_name_H-M   'P 1'
#
loop_
_entity.id
_entity.type
_entity.pdbx_description
1 polymer ?
#
loop_
_entity_poly.entity_id
_entity_poly.type
_entity_poly.pdbx_seq_one_letter_code
_entity_poly.pdbx_strand_id
1 'polypeptide(L)'
;MSLWTLPIIGKLNAAYAAALALIVIQVSIGILYKAAQSGGNYAFSASSSVTISEFLKLLLSTYFFYREWLQRRQNSTHQTLSVEEMRRDSMEEKGLCEDGSEETSEGSKRSESAVDARYWTLSNPRSDVGSFVQACRDELPTEIRYGFAQLALFYVLINNTVFLLYRLADPGTIQLIKSGTTLITALVMIFALKTNIVRGQWLAIILQVCGIVTTQYRPGGAAYPLSTYLILLFQTTISAISSVYNQNLCKSVDKSLHVMNMTLYGSGMCLNLMLHFVIRLIEWDEPGFFTGYGSWGACMVILSNVFIGLAMTAVYKYADAIIKCFATAISTGVLLYVSPILFNVTLSFLVLPGTLVVFIAAWLYAEATPPRSSSKIPDSPVRRQQRRSLLMGFLSEYSAQGRYRRAGLSLATCLTVFIIACLNSANSNKSSGNTDKAPPASGDHGGDLITIDSPFKNSLAFVRWNSHIAERIPIIKSSYSPFFYTMHISMPSLSNALAEVTQNITWDTWEDAFTIYHSVRDTMSQLLEDPNTQDIDGIMYFHFDAWVEPLQFADMDRNKIWFLDGPEPKFECMKTVDRYGNWWGWGANHHELALQGVRIASHMQKSKYIIDPDEFCIGWSDIYFIPRRYFRDYIALSDILYAVPVFHELAIPTIIHIIDKTYQSHPTRSIIEPLGDCWGSCCATNPLAEDIMWRRCGHKMDFLNENVTKVHFERLAANSLILGKQVGNMGV
;
A
#
# COMPACT_ATOMS: atom_id res chain seq x y z
N MET A 1 37.27 3.39 34.77
CA MET A 1 36.44 4.60 34.76
C MET A 1 35.09 4.20 34.15
N SER A 2 34.13 3.94 35.03
CA SER A 2 32.90 3.19 34.75
C SER A 2 31.83 4.06 34.08
N LEU A 3 31.25 3.57 32.98
CA LEU A 3 30.11 4.13 32.23
C LEU A 3 28.77 4.13 33.00
N TRP A 4 28.80 4.09 34.34
CA TRP A 4 27.63 3.92 35.23
C TRP A 4 27.34 5.14 36.11
N THR A 5 28.02 6.27 35.91
CA THR A 5 27.84 7.48 36.74
C THR A 5 27.29 8.67 35.96
N LEU A 6 26.16 8.49 35.27
CA LEU A 6 25.29 9.59 34.86
C LEU A 6 24.01 9.57 35.74
N PRO A 7 23.79 10.56 36.62
CA PRO A 7 22.66 10.59 37.56
C PRO A 7 21.29 10.91 36.91
N ILE A 8 21.09 10.59 35.63
CA ILE A 8 19.88 10.96 34.86
C ILE A 8 19.00 9.73 34.53
N ILE A 9 19.46 8.51 34.78
CA ILE A 9 18.78 7.26 34.33
C ILE A 9 18.18 6.48 35.52
N GLY A 10 17.73 7.18 36.56
CA GLY A 10 17.16 6.56 37.77
C GLY A 10 15.66 6.28 37.73
N LYS A 11 14.90 6.93 36.83
CA LYS A 11 13.45 6.76 36.64
C LYS A 11 13.05 7.18 35.22
N LEU A 12 13.59 6.52 34.20
CA LEU A 12 13.00 6.65 32.85
C LEU A 12 11.56 6.11 32.98
N ASN A 13 10.55 6.98 32.92
CA ASN A 13 9.13 6.57 33.03
C ASN A 13 8.90 5.35 32.13
N ALA A 14 8.32 4.27 32.66
CA ALA A 14 8.05 3.04 31.91
C ALA A 14 7.33 3.30 30.57
N ALA A 15 6.56 4.40 30.51
CA ALA A 15 5.96 4.94 29.28
C ALA A 15 6.99 5.29 28.18
N TYR A 16 8.05 6.02 28.50
CA TYR A 16 9.10 6.41 27.54
C TYR A 16 9.98 5.23 27.13
N ALA A 17 10.27 4.31 28.06
CA ALA A 17 10.96 3.07 27.74
C ALA A 17 10.15 2.20 26.75
N ALA A 18 8.84 2.05 26.99
CA ALA A 18 7.95 1.35 26.07
C ALA A 18 7.85 2.04 24.70
N ALA A 19 7.78 3.38 24.68
CA ALA A 19 7.75 4.16 23.44
C ALA A 19 9.06 4.02 22.64
N LEU A 20 10.22 4.07 23.29
CA LEU A 20 11.52 3.87 22.66
C LEU A 20 11.65 2.45 22.07
N ALA A 21 11.22 1.43 22.82
CA ALA A 21 11.19 0.06 22.33
C ALA A 21 10.29 -0.07 21.09
N LEU A 22 9.13 0.58 21.09
CA LEU A 22 8.24 0.62 19.94
C LEU A 22 8.90 1.26 18.71
N ILE A 23 9.65 2.37 18.90
CA ILE A 23 10.36 3.04 17.80
C ILE A 23 11.38 2.10 17.17
N VAL A 24 12.24 1.49 17.98
CA VAL A 24 13.29 0.58 17.50
C VAL A 24 12.69 -0.61 16.75
N ILE A 25 11.64 -1.22 17.33
CA ILE A 25 10.94 -2.35 16.72
C ILE A 25 10.31 -1.93 15.39
N GLN A 26 9.59 -0.81 15.34
CA GLN A 26 8.93 -0.35 14.11
C GLN A 26 9.92 0.00 12.99
N VAL A 27 11.03 0.66 13.30
CA VAL A 27 12.07 0.97 12.31
C VAL A 27 12.68 -0.32 11.76
N SER A 28 13.04 -1.26 12.65
CA SER A 28 13.61 -2.55 12.26
C SER A 28 12.66 -3.34 11.36
N ILE A 29 11.37 -3.36 11.73
CA ILE A 29 10.33 -4.01 10.95
C ILE A 29 10.14 -3.32 9.59
N GLY A 30 10.14 -1.98 9.53
CA GLY A 30 10.03 -1.25 8.26
C GLY A 30 11.12 -1.63 7.26
N ILE A 31 12.37 -1.76 7.74
CA ILE A 31 13.51 -2.22 6.94
C ILE A 31 13.33 -3.68 6.54
N LEU A 32 12.95 -4.55 7.48
CA LEU A 32 12.80 -5.99 7.25
C LEU A 32 11.66 -6.31 6.28
N TYR A 33 10.54 -5.57 6.34
CA TYR A 33 9.45 -5.68 5.37
C TYR A 33 9.94 -5.30 3.97
N LYS A 34 10.71 -4.21 3.83
CA LYS A 34 11.25 -3.82 2.53
C LYS A 34 12.27 -4.83 2.00
N ALA A 35 13.12 -5.38 2.87
CA ALA A 35 14.08 -6.42 2.52
C ALA A 35 13.44 -7.79 2.23
N ALA A 36 12.26 -8.06 2.78
CA ALA A 36 11.50 -9.29 2.54
C ALA A 36 10.71 -9.29 1.22
N GLN A 37 10.64 -8.14 0.52
CA GLN A 37 10.04 -8.06 -0.80
C GLN A 37 11.00 -8.63 -1.85
N SER A 38 10.53 -9.61 -2.61
CA SER A 38 11.17 -10.05 -3.86
C SER A 38 10.30 -9.55 -4.99
N GLY A 39 10.77 -8.57 -5.76
CA GLY A 39 9.99 -8.09 -6.90
C GLY A 39 8.71 -7.31 -6.52
N GLY A 40 8.78 -6.52 -5.45
CA GLY A 40 7.65 -5.72 -4.94
C GLY A 40 6.47 -6.52 -4.34
N ASN A 41 6.42 -7.83 -4.54
CA ASN A 41 5.35 -8.71 -4.10
C ASN A 41 5.75 -9.55 -2.88
N TYR A 42 4.74 -9.93 -2.08
CA TYR A 42 4.89 -10.90 -1.01
C TYR A 42 4.35 -12.24 -1.48
N ALA A 43 5.14 -13.31 -1.37
CA ALA A 43 4.78 -14.63 -1.89
C ALA A 43 3.71 -15.38 -1.05
N PHE A 44 3.05 -14.71 -0.09
CA PHE A 44 2.15 -15.34 0.89
C PHE A 44 0.82 -14.58 1.03
N SER A 45 -0.24 -15.29 1.41
CA SER A 45 -1.55 -14.67 1.65
C SER A 45 -1.54 -13.80 2.91
N ALA A 46 -1.95 -12.54 2.77
CA ALA A 46 -2.05 -11.59 3.86
C ALA A 46 -2.98 -12.08 4.99
N SER A 47 -4.13 -12.68 4.67
CA SER A 47 -5.11 -13.15 5.66
C SER A 47 -4.57 -14.32 6.51
N SER A 48 -3.88 -15.26 5.87
CA SER A 48 -3.23 -16.37 6.56
C SER A 48 -2.08 -15.89 7.47
N SER A 49 -1.29 -14.90 7.02
CA SER A 49 -0.14 -14.39 7.79
C SER A 49 -0.54 -13.72 9.10
N VAL A 50 -1.65 -12.98 9.09
CA VAL A 50 -2.23 -12.36 10.28
C VAL A 50 -2.68 -13.45 11.25
N THR A 51 -3.37 -14.48 10.77
CA THR A 51 -3.85 -15.58 11.62
C THR A 51 -2.69 -16.34 12.27
N ILE A 52 -1.66 -16.68 11.50
CA ILE A 52 -0.45 -17.35 12.00
C ILE A 52 0.26 -16.47 13.03
N SER A 53 0.38 -15.17 12.76
CA SER A 53 1.01 -14.22 13.68
C SER A 53 0.25 -14.11 15.01
N GLU A 54 -1.09 -14.08 14.99
CA GLU A 54 -1.92 -14.07 16.20
C GLU A 54 -1.75 -15.37 17.02
N PHE A 55 -1.69 -16.52 16.35
CA PHE A 55 -1.42 -17.80 17.02
C PHE A 55 -0.05 -17.83 17.71
N LEU A 56 1.01 -17.37 17.03
CA LEU A 56 2.35 -17.31 17.63
C LEU A 56 2.42 -16.33 18.81
N LYS A 57 1.75 -15.18 18.73
CA LYS A 57 1.64 -14.25 19.86
C LYS A 57 0.90 -14.88 21.04
N LEU A 58 -0.15 -15.65 20.78
CA LEU A 58 -0.89 -16.39 21.81
C LEU A 58 0.01 -17.41 22.50
N LEU A 59 0.76 -18.21 21.75
CA LEU A 59 1.70 -19.19 22.31
C LEU A 59 2.76 -18.51 23.19
N LEU A 60 3.37 -17.44 22.68
CA LEU A 60 4.41 -16.73 23.41
C LEU A 60 3.87 -16.04 24.67
N SER A 61 2.66 -15.47 24.61
CA SER A 61 2.00 -14.89 25.78
C SER A 61 1.60 -15.95 26.80
N THR A 62 1.17 -17.13 26.35
CA THR A 62 0.88 -18.29 27.20
C THR A 62 2.13 -18.76 27.91
N TYR A 63 3.25 -18.85 27.20
CA TYR A 63 4.55 -19.21 27.76
C TYR A 63 5.02 -18.21 28.82
N PHE A 64 4.94 -16.91 28.53
CA PHE A 64 5.32 -15.88 29.51
C PHE A 64 4.42 -15.89 30.75
N PHE A 65 3.11 -16.07 30.57
CA PHE A 65 2.21 -16.20 31.72
C PHE A 65 2.47 -17.48 32.50
N TYR A 66 2.79 -18.60 31.84
CA TYR A 66 3.16 -19.83 32.52
C TYR A 66 4.40 -19.66 33.40
N ARG A 67 5.43 -18.96 32.89
CA ARG A 67 6.62 -18.61 33.69
C ARG A 67 6.29 -17.69 34.85
N GLU A 68 5.50 -16.65 34.61
CA GLU A 68 5.07 -15.72 35.66
C GLU A 68 4.27 -16.45 36.75
N TRP A 69 3.36 -17.34 36.35
CA TRP A 69 2.56 -18.15 37.26
C TRP A 69 3.42 -19.10 38.08
N LEU A 70 4.38 -19.79 37.47
CA LEU A 70 5.34 -20.65 38.18
C LEU A 70 6.15 -19.86 39.21
N GLN A 71 6.64 -18.67 38.83
CA GLN A 71 7.37 -17.79 39.75
C GLN A 71 6.50 -17.31 40.91
N ARG A 72 5.25 -16.90 40.65
CA ARG A 72 4.28 -16.54 41.70
C ARG A 72 4.05 -17.71 42.64
N ARG A 73 3.90 -18.93 42.11
CA ARG A 73 3.68 -20.14 42.91
C ARG A 73 4.88 -20.46 43.81
N GLN A 74 6.11 -20.40 43.28
CA GLN A 74 7.35 -20.59 44.04
C GLN A 74 7.49 -19.55 45.17
N ASN A 75 7.25 -18.27 44.87
CA ASN A 75 7.31 -17.20 45.87
C ASN A 75 6.26 -17.37 46.97
N SER A 76 5.03 -17.76 46.61
CA SER A 76 3.99 -18.07 47.60
C SER A 76 4.35 -19.26 48.47
N THR A 77 4.93 -20.33 47.91
CA THR A 77 5.41 -21.47 48.71
C THR A 77 6.51 -21.05 49.69
N HIS A 78 7.50 -20.26 49.26
CA HIS A 78 8.55 -19.72 50.14
C HIS A 78 7.99 -18.83 51.25
N GLN A 79 7.03 -17.96 50.91
CA GLN A 79 6.42 -17.07 51.90
C GLN A 79 5.61 -17.86 52.93
N THR A 80 4.90 -18.90 52.51
CA THR A 80 4.10 -19.76 53.41
C THR A 80 5.00 -20.58 54.33
N LEU A 81 6.10 -21.14 53.80
CA LEU A 81 7.12 -21.84 54.59
C LEU A 81 7.78 -20.90 55.61
N SER A 82 8.17 -19.68 55.21
CA SER A 82 8.77 -18.71 56.12
C SER A 82 7.83 -18.25 57.24
N VAL A 83 6.53 -18.11 56.96
CA VAL A 83 5.52 -17.75 57.97
C VAL A 83 5.28 -18.92 58.94
N GLU A 84 5.31 -20.16 58.44
CA GLU A 84 5.15 -21.35 59.29
C GLU A 84 6.40 -21.59 60.16
N GLU A 85 7.61 -21.38 59.63
CA GLU A 85 8.86 -21.38 60.40
C GLU A 85 8.84 -20.31 61.49
N MET A 86 8.44 -19.08 61.17
CA MET A 86 8.31 -17.98 62.14
C MET A 86 7.22 -18.26 63.19
N ARG A 87 6.13 -18.94 62.80
CA ARG A 87 5.08 -19.39 63.73
C ARG A 87 5.59 -20.50 64.66
N ARG A 88 6.39 -21.43 64.15
CA ARG A 88 7.01 -22.51 64.92
C ARG A 88 8.03 -21.96 65.93
N ASP A 89 8.88 -21.04 65.50
CA ASP A 89 9.83 -20.34 66.39
C ASP A 89 9.10 -19.54 67.48
N SER A 90 7.97 -18.89 67.15
CA SER A 90 7.14 -18.18 68.14
C SER A 90 6.41 -19.09 69.13
N MET A 91 6.17 -20.36 68.77
CA MET A 91 5.61 -21.38 69.67
C MET A 91 6.69 -22.01 70.56
N GLU A 92 7.91 -22.17 70.07
CA GLU A 92 9.06 -22.60 70.88
C GLU A 92 9.48 -21.51 71.88
N GLU A 93 9.40 -20.22 71.51
CA GLU A 93 9.69 -19.10 72.43
C GLU A 93 8.62 -18.92 73.52
N LYS A 94 7.38 -19.37 73.28
CA LYS A 94 6.29 -19.40 74.29
C LYS A 94 6.26 -20.68 75.14
N GLY A 95 7.03 -21.70 74.79
CA GLY A 95 7.13 -22.96 75.53
C GLY A 95 8.08 -22.92 76.74
N LEU A 96 8.66 -21.76 77.08
CA LEU A 96 9.59 -21.61 78.21
C LEU A 96 9.02 -20.93 79.45
N CYS A 97 7.71 -20.68 79.51
CA CYS A 97 7.05 -20.16 80.70
C CYS A 97 5.69 -20.84 80.92
N GLU A 98 5.69 -22.03 81.51
CA GLU A 98 4.53 -22.53 82.26
C GLU A 98 4.94 -22.79 83.71
N ASP A 99 4.34 -22.05 84.64
CA ASP A 99 3.94 -22.58 85.93
C ASP A 99 2.55 -22.05 86.30
N GLY A 100 1.65 -22.99 86.60
CA GLY A 100 0.43 -22.86 87.40
C GLY A 100 -0.75 -22.04 86.87
N SER A 101 -1.76 -22.71 86.30
CA SER A 101 -3.10 -22.90 86.94
C SER A 101 -4.17 -23.37 85.94
N GLU A 102 -4.92 -24.38 86.35
CA GLU A 102 -6.10 -24.94 85.69
C GLU A 102 -7.21 -23.90 85.48
N GLU A 103 -7.82 -23.87 84.30
CA GLU A 103 -9.27 -23.64 84.16
C GLU A 103 -9.77 -24.24 82.84
N THR A 104 -10.71 -25.17 82.97
CA THR A 104 -11.43 -25.84 81.87
C THR A 104 -12.38 -24.88 81.17
N SER A 105 -12.23 -24.70 79.85
CA SER A 105 -13.30 -24.22 78.99
C SER A 105 -13.34 -25.02 77.69
N GLU A 106 -14.52 -25.57 77.41
CA GLU A 106 -14.85 -26.36 76.24
C GLU A 106 -14.77 -25.54 74.95
N GLY A 107 -14.23 -26.14 73.90
CA GLY A 107 -14.61 -25.83 72.52
C GLY A 107 -13.48 -25.42 71.59
N SER A 108 -12.84 -26.40 70.94
CA SER A 108 -12.46 -26.29 69.52
C SER A 108 -11.88 -27.61 68.98
N LYS A 109 -12.73 -28.60 68.69
CA LYS A 109 -12.36 -29.79 67.91
C LYS A 109 -12.65 -29.63 66.41
N ARG A 110 -12.47 -28.44 65.84
CA ARG A 110 -12.86 -28.16 64.43
C ARG A 110 -11.77 -27.60 63.53
N SER A 111 -10.51 -27.53 63.99
CA SER A 111 -9.44 -26.90 63.19
C SER A 111 -8.35 -27.85 62.66
N GLU A 112 -8.24 -29.09 63.12
CA GLU A 112 -7.16 -30.00 62.68
C GLU A 112 -7.46 -30.73 61.35
N SER A 113 -8.73 -30.91 60.96
CA SER A 113 -9.05 -31.59 59.70
C SER A 113 -8.95 -30.73 58.43
N ALA A 114 -8.81 -29.41 58.58
CA ALA A 114 -8.73 -28.49 57.44
C ALA A 114 -7.30 -28.31 56.89
N VAL A 115 -6.29 -28.61 57.70
CA VAL A 115 -4.87 -28.44 57.35
C VAL A 115 -4.36 -29.64 56.54
N ASP A 116 -4.76 -30.85 56.91
CA ASP A 116 -4.39 -32.10 56.18
C ASP A 116 -5.02 -32.20 54.78
N ALA A 117 -6.23 -31.64 54.61
CA ALA A 117 -6.89 -31.57 53.30
C ALA A 117 -6.20 -30.62 52.31
N ARG A 118 -5.34 -29.71 52.78
CA ARG A 118 -4.54 -28.81 51.92
C ARG A 118 -3.24 -29.44 51.41
N TYR A 119 -2.73 -30.48 52.07
CA TYR A 119 -1.48 -31.14 51.70
C TYR A 119 -1.65 -32.08 50.50
N TRP A 120 -2.83 -32.70 50.32
CA TRP A 120 -3.10 -33.63 49.22
C TRP A 120 -3.37 -33.00 47.85
N THR A 121 -3.44 -31.67 47.73
CA THR A 121 -3.66 -30.98 46.44
C THR A 121 -2.37 -30.55 45.73
N LEU A 122 -1.19 -30.79 46.32
CA LEU A 122 0.10 -30.37 45.76
C LEU A 122 0.87 -31.42 44.95
N SER A 123 0.39 -32.66 44.83
CA SER A 123 1.17 -33.78 44.29
C SER A 123 0.51 -34.54 43.13
N ASN A 124 -0.18 -33.84 42.21
CA ASN A 124 -0.72 -34.48 41.01
C ASN A 124 -0.26 -33.78 39.71
N PRO A 125 0.66 -34.35 38.92
CA PRO A 125 1.14 -33.72 37.68
C PRO A 125 0.04 -33.59 36.61
N ARG A 126 -1.06 -34.37 36.70
CA ARG A 126 -2.25 -34.19 35.86
C ARG A 126 -3.17 -33.04 36.30
N SER A 127 -3.01 -32.49 37.51
CA SER A 127 -3.75 -31.30 37.98
C SER A 127 -3.05 -29.98 37.67
N ASP A 128 -1.80 -30.00 37.17
CA ASP A 128 -1.02 -28.77 36.92
C ASP A 128 -1.61 -27.96 35.75
N VAL A 129 -1.98 -28.62 34.65
CA VAL A 129 -2.60 -27.97 33.48
C VAL A 129 -3.98 -27.41 33.82
N GLY A 130 -4.82 -28.17 34.54
CA GLY A 130 -6.14 -27.71 34.97
C GLY A 130 -6.04 -26.48 35.87
N SER A 131 -5.10 -26.49 36.81
CA SER A 131 -4.84 -25.36 37.71
C SER A 131 -4.33 -24.11 36.98
N PHE A 132 -3.50 -24.29 35.96
CA PHE A 132 -3.02 -23.19 35.11
C PHE A 132 -4.14 -22.58 34.26
N VAL A 133 -4.99 -23.41 33.64
CA VAL A 133 -6.14 -22.93 32.86
C VAL A 133 -7.13 -22.17 33.74
N GLN A 134 -7.34 -22.64 34.97
CA GLN A 134 -8.17 -21.94 35.95
C GLN A 134 -7.54 -20.60 36.34
N ALA A 135 -6.23 -20.57 36.63
CA ALA A 135 -5.51 -19.32 36.91
C ALA A 135 -5.63 -18.31 35.75
N CYS A 136 -5.54 -18.78 34.49
CA CYS A 136 -5.77 -17.92 33.31
C CYS A 136 -7.19 -17.33 33.28
N ARG A 137 -8.21 -18.13 33.60
CA ARG A 137 -9.62 -17.70 33.59
C ARG A 137 -9.94 -16.72 34.73
N ASP A 138 -9.30 -16.89 35.87
CA ASP A 138 -9.57 -16.13 37.08
C ASP A 138 -8.78 -14.80 37.12
N GLU A 139 -7.68 -14.69 36.38
CA GLU A 139 -6.86 -13.46 36.33
C GLU A 139 -7.62 -12.27 35.73
N LEU A 140 -8.51 -12.50 34.75
CA LEU A 140 -9.27 -11.44 34.08
C LEU A 140 -10.79 -11.52 34.33
N PRO A 141 -11.42 -10.42 34.79
CA PRO A 141 -12.86 -10.37 34.93
C PRO A 141 -13.55 -10.53 33.56
N THR A 142 -14.74 -11.13 33.59
CA THR A 142 -15.50 -11.49 32.39
C THR A 142 -15.72 -10.28 31.47
N GLU A 143 -16.04 -9.11 32.02
CA GLU A 143 -16.30 -7.90 31.21
C GLU A 143 -15.08 -7.46 30.39
N ILE A 144 -13.88 -7.58 30.98
CA ILE A 144 -12.62 -7.21 30.30
C ILE A 144 -12.28 -8.24 29.22
N ARG A 145 -12.59 -9.52 29.44
CA ARG A 145 -12.43 -10.56 28.41
C ARG A 145 -13.31 -10.29 27.18
N TYR A 146 -14.58 -9.95 27.39
CA TYR A 146 -15.45 -9.52 26.30
C TYR A 146 -14.98 -8.21 25.67
N GLY A 147 -14.41 -7.29 26.44
CA GLY A 147 -13.80 -6.07 25.91
C GLY A 147 -12.63 -6.34 24.97
N PHE A 148 -11.72 -7.26 25.32
CA PHE A 148 -10.64 -7.68 24.42
C PHE A 148 -11.15 -8.40 23.18
N ALA A 149 -12.23 -9.18 23.29
CA ALA A 149 -12.88 -9.78 22.11
C ALA A 149 -13.48 -8.72 21.17
N GLN A 150 -14.11 -7.67 21.72
CA GLN A 150 -14.58 -6.52 20.94
C GLN A 150 -13.43 -5.75 20.29
N LEU A 151 -12.31 -5.59 21.02
CA LEU A 151 -11.11 -4.97 20.47
C LEU A 151 -10.52 -5.77 19.30
N ALA A 152 -10.54 -7.11 19.38
CA ALA A 152 -10.13 -7.97 18.28
C ALA A 152 -10.98 -7.74 17.01
N LEU A 153 -12.30 -7.55 17.14
CA LEU A 153 -13.17 -7.20 16.00
C LEU A 153 -12.77 -5.88 15.34
N PHE A 154 -12.42 -4.86 16.13
CA PHE A 154 -11.89 -3.61 15.56
C PHE A 154 -10.61 -3.85 14.77
N TYR A 155 -9.69 -4.66 15.27
CA TYR A 155 -8.44 -4.96 14.56
C TYR A 155 -8.69 -5.77 13.28
N VAL A 156 -9.61 -6.73 13.29
CA VAL A 156 -10.02 -7.46 12.08
C VAL A 156 -10.59 -6.48 11.04
N LEU A 157 -11.48 -5.57 11.44
CA LEU A 157 -12.05 -4.57 10.55
C LEU A 157 -10.99 -3.60 10.00
N ILE A 158 -10.09 -3.11 10.86
CA ILE A 158 -8.99 -2.21 10.47
C ILE A 158 -8.09 -2.90 9.45
N ASN A 159 -7.64 -4.12 9.72
CA ASN A 159 -6.70 -4.83 8.85
C ASN A 159 -7.30 -5.03 7.45
N ASN A 160 -8.54 -5.51 7.35
CA ASN A 160 -9.21 -5.73 6.06
C ASN A 160 -9.50 -4.41 5.32
N THR A 161 -9.97 -3.38 6.03
CA THR A 161 -10.24 -2.07 5.41
C THR A 161 -8.95 -1.43 4.90
N VAL A 162 -7.81 -1.62 5.57
CA VAL A 162 -6.52 -1.11 5.11
C VAL A 162 -6.09 -1.78 3.80
N PHE A 163 -6.29 -3.09 3.63
CA PHE A 163 -6.02 -3.75 2.35
C PHE A 163 -6.89 -3.20 1.23
N LEU A 164 -8.19 -3.00 1.49
CA LEU A 164 -9.08 -2.36 0.52
C LEU A 164 -8.58 -0.96 0.14
N LEU A 165 -8.18 -0.16 1.12
CA LEU A 165 -7.69 1.21 0.88
C LEU A 165 -6.45 1.23 0.00
N TYR A 166 -5.52 0.29 0.16
CA TYR A 166 -4.35 0.17 -0.72
C TYR A 166 -4.69 -0.22 -2.16
N ARG A 167 -5.90 -0.74 -2.41
CA ARG A 167 -6.43 -0.96 -3.78
C ARG A 167 -7.15 0.27 -4.34
N LEU A 168 -7.66 1.16 -3.48
CA LEU A 168 -8.48 2.32 -3.87
C LEU A 168 -7.70 3.64 -3.97
N ALA A 169 -6.59 3.76 -3.24
CA ALA A 169 -5.80 4.97 -3.16
C ALA A 169 -4.30 4.66 -3.05
N ASP A 170 -3.48 5.57 -3.56
CA ASP A 170 -2.03 5.49 -3.44
C ASP A 170 -1.58 5.55 -1.96
N PRO A 171 -0.45 4.91 -1.61
CA PRO A 171 0.08 4.92 -0.25
C PRO A 171 0.37 6.33 0.32
N GLY A 172 0.63 7.33 -0.53
CA GLY A 172 0.87 8.71 -0.12
C GLY A 172 -0.40 9.35 0.42
N THR A 173 -1.50 9.27 -0.34
CA THR A 173 -2.83 9.77 0.09
C THR A 173 -3.32 9.05 1.35
N ILE A 174 -3.15 7.72 1.43
CA ILE A 174 -3.50 6.95 2.63
C ILE A 174 -2.72 7.46 3.85
N GLN A 175 -1.41 7.66 3.71
CA GLN A 175 -0.56 8.17 4.80
C GLN A 175 -0.91 9.61 5.17
N LEU A 176 -1.26 10.44 4.19
CA LEU A 176 -1.64 11.82 4.41
C LEU A 176 -2.91 11.91 5.26
N ILE A 177 -3.97 11.15 4.96
CA ILE A 177 -5.18 11.13 5.80
C ILE A 177 -4.89 10.48 7.16
N LYS A 178 -4.10 9.40 7.19
CA LYS A 178 -3.70 8.74 8.46
C LYS A 178 -2.87 9.64 9.37
N SER A 179 -2.21 10.68 8.86
CA SER A 179 -1.51 11.67 9.69
C SER A 179 -2.44 12.34 10.73
N GLY A 180 -3.73 12.48 10.40
CA GLY A 180 -4.76 12.99 11.30
C GLY A 180 -5.11 12.05 12.47
N THR A 181 -4.62 10.81 12.49
CA THR A 181 -4.92 9.84 13.56
C THR A 181 -4.57 10.37 14.95
N THR A 182 -3.45 11.11 15.09
CA THR A 182 -3.02 11.68 16.38
C THR A 182 -4.05 12.67 16.92
N LEU A 183 -4.56 13.54 16.04
CA LEU A 183 -5.59 14.52 16.39
C LEU A 183 -6.90 13.83 16.79
N ILE A 184 -7.36 12.86 15.99
CA ILE A 184 -8.59 12.11 16.30
C ILE A 184 -8.43 11.33 17.61
N THR A 185 -7.26 10.74 17.86
CA THR A 185 -6.97 10.02 19.12
C THR A 185 -7.05 10.96 20.32
N ALA A 186 -6.51 12.17 20.21
CA ALA A 186 -6.60 13.18 21.27
C ALA A 186 -8.05 13.57 21.56
N LEU A 187 -8.86 13.80 20.52
CA LEU A 187 -10.29 14.08 20.66
C LEU A 187 -11.03 12.91 21.32
N VAL A 188 -10.79 11.67 20.87
CA VAL A 188 -11.41 10.48 21.45
C VAL A 188 -10.99 10.30 22.91
N MET A 189 -9.74 10.58 23.29
CA MET A 189 -9.30 10.53 24.69
C MET A 189 -10.05 11.54 25.57
N ILE A 190 -10.30 12.76 25.07
CA ILE A 190 -11.10 13.77 25.77
C ILE A 190 -12.54 13.30 25.96
N PHE A 191 -13.18 12.78 24.90
CA PHE A 191 -14.58 12.38 24.97
C PHE A 191 -14.80 11.07 25.76
N ALA A 192 -13.96 10.05 25.54
CA ALA A 192 -14.13 8.72 26.10
C ALA A 192 -13.52 8.58 27.50
N LEU A 193 -12.32 9.14 27.72
CA LEU A 193 -11.57 9.00 28.97
C LEU A 193 -11.57 10.27 29.82
N LYS A 194 -12.15 11.37 29.34
CA LYS A 194 -12.16 12.69 30.02
C LYS A 194 -10.76 13.16 30.38
N THR A 195 -9.78 12.88 29.53
CA THR A 195 -8.40 13.32 29.74
C THR A 195 -8.28 14.82 29.52
N ASN A 196 -7.50 15.49 30.37
CA ASN A 196 -7.14 16.90 30.18
C ASN A 196 -5.85 17.00 29.37
N ILE A 197 -5.89 17.66 28.20
CA ILE A 197 -4.73 17.90 27.35
C ILE A 197 -4.35 19.38 27.49
N VAL A 198 -3.11 19.65 27.94
CA VAL A 198 -2.64 21.02 28.16
C VAL A 198 -2.28 21.72 26.84
N ARG A 199 -2.23 23.07 26.85
CA ARG A 199 -1.97 23.87 25.63
C ARG A 199 -0.68 23.47 24.90
N GLY A 200 0.40 23.17 25.64
CA GLY A 200 1.67 22.72 25.06
C GLY A 200 1.55 21.38 24.31
N GLN A 201 0.77 20.44 24.86
CA GLN A 201 0.50 19.16 24.21
C GLN A 201 -0.35 19.32 22.94
N TRP A 202 -1.31 20.25 22.93
CA TRP A 202 -2.06 20.60 21.72
C TRP A 202 -1.19 21.17 20.61
N LEU A 203 -0.28 22.11 20.97
CA LEU A 203 0.68 22.66 20.02
C LEU A 203 1.55 21.54 19.42
N ALA A 204 2.06 20.64 20.25
CA ALA A 204 2.82 19.49 19.78
C ALA A 204 2.02 18.58 18.83
N ILE A 205 0.74 18.28 19.14
CA ILE A 205 -0.11 17.46 18.27
C ILE A 205 -0.32 18.12 16.90
N ILE A 206 -0.57 19.43 16.86
CA ILE A 206 -0.76 20.16 15.60
C ILE A 206 0.53 20.17 14.79
N LEU A 207 1.67 20.51 15.41
CA LEU A 207 2.99 20.48 14.77
C LEU A 207 3.31 19.09 14.22
N GLN A 208 2.99 18.03 14.96
CA GLN A 208 3.19 16.66 14.54
C GLN A 208 2.42 16.32 13.26
N VAL A 209 1.16 16.75 13.15
CA VAL A 209 0.34 16.56 11.94
C VAL A 209 0.94 17.33 10.78
N CYS A 210 1.28 18.61 10.96
CA CYS A 210 1.91 19.44 9.93
C CYS A 210 3.24 18.85 9.45
N GLY A 211 4.07 18.33 10.36
CA GLY A 211 5.33 17.67 10.03
C GLY A 211 5.11 16.45 9.14
N ILE A 212 4.20 15.54 9.53
CA ILE A 212 3.90 14.35 8.72
C ILE A 212 3.31 14.74 7.36
N VAL A 213 2.35 15.67 7.32
CA VAL A 213 1.77 16.17 6.06
C VAL A 213 2.85 16.71 5.14
N THR A 214 3.80 17.50 5.68
CA THR A 214 4.93 18.03 4.91
C THR A 214 5.80 16.91 4.35
N THR A 215 6.14 15.89 5.15
CA THR A 215 6.96 14.76 4.66
C THR A 215 6.29 13.92 3.58
N GLN A 216 4.95 13.88 3.55
CA GLN A 216 4.18 13.02 2.66
C GLN A 216 3.60 13.76 1.44
N TYR A 217 3.77 15.09 1.38
CA TYR A 217 3.24 15.90 0.30
C TYR A 217 4.01 15.63 -1.02
N ARG A 218 3.24 15.32 -2.08
CA ARG A 218 3.75 15.16 -3.44
C ARG A 218 2.92 16.04 -4.39
N PRO A 219 3.53 16.91 -5.21
CA PRO A 219 2.81 17.70 -6.20
C PRO A 219 2.27 16.79 -7.31
N GLY A 220 1.00 16.98 -7.72
CA GLY A 220 0.39 16.29 -8.86
C GLY A 220 -0.47 15.04 -8.55
N GLY A 221 -0.99 14.87 -7.34
CA GLY A 221 -1.84 13.73 -6.98
C GLY A 221 -3.22 13.73 -7.67
N ALA A 222 -3.67 12.56 -8.12
CA ALA A 222 -5.01 12.35 -8.66
C ALA A 222 -6.08 12.51 -7.56
N ALA A 223 -7.23 13.11 -7.90
CA ALA A 223 -8.34 13.27 -6.97
C ALA A 223 -9.20 11.99 -6.94
N TYR A 224 -9.35 11.39 -5.75
CA TYR A 224 -10.18 10.20 -5.57
C TYR A 224 -11.67 10.54 -5.38
N PRO A 225 -12.59 9.61 -5.68
CA PRO A 225 -14.01 9.77 -5.35
C PRO A 225 -14.24 10.02 -3.85
N LEU A 226 -15.28 10.78 -3.50
CA LEU A 226 -15.64 11.09 -2.11
C LEU A 226 -15.80 9.82 -1.26
N SER A 227 -16.30 8.72 -1.83
CA SER A 227 -16.44 7.43 -1.15
C SER A 227 -15.10 6.90 -0.62
N THR A 228 -14.02 7.01 -1.39
CA THR A 228 -12.67 6.61 -0.95
C THR A 228 -12.21 7.45 0.23
N TYR A 229 -12.44 8.77 0.20
CA TYR A 229 -12.12 9.65 1.34
C TYR A 229 -12.96 9.35 2.59
N LEU A 230 -14.24 9.00 2.42
CA LEU A 230 -15.10 8.59 3.55
C LEU A 230 -14.64 7.27 4.17
N ILE A 231 -14.23 6.28 3.37
CA ILE A 231 -13.66 5.03 3.85
C ILE A 231 -12.34 5.30 4.58
N LEU A 232 -11.48 6.18 4.04
CA LEU A 232 -10.23 6.60 4.69
C LEU A 232 -10.49 7.24 6.06
N LEU A 233 -11.44 8.18 6.12
CA LEU A 233 -11.80 8.86 7.36
C LEU A 233 -12.40 7.89 8.39
N PHE A 234 -13.28 6.99 7.95
CA PHE A 234 -13.88 5.95 8.78
C PHE A 234 -12.82 5.02 9.37
N GLN A 235 -11.93 4.49 8.53
CA GLN A 235 -10.84 3.60 8.94
C GLN A 235 -9.91 4.30 9.95
N THR A 236 -9.53 5.54 9.67
CA THR A 236 -8.67 6.36 10.54
C THR A 236 -9.34 6.59 11.90
N THR A 237 -10.65 6.86 11.90
CA THR A 237 -11.43 7.07 13.13
C THR A 237 -11.56 5.80 13.96
N ILE A 238 -11.84 4.64 13.34
CA ILE A 238 -11.88 3.35 14.04
C ILE A 238 -10.51 2.99 14.62
N SER A 239 -9.43 3.27 13.89
CA SER A 239 -8.06 3.07 14.38
C SER A 239 -7.75 3.93 15.62
N ALA A 240 -8.22 5.18 15.65
CA ALA A 240 -8.09 6.04 16.83
C ALA A 240 -8.96 5.53 18.00
N ILE A 241 -10.23 5.18 17.76
CA ILE A 241 -11.14 4.65 18.78
C ILE A 241 -10.59 3.37 19.40
N SER A 242 -10.15 2.41 18.58
CA SER A 242 -9.57 1.15 19.05
C SER A 242 -8.29 1.37 19.87
N SER A 243 -7.47 2.36 19.51
CA SER A 243 -6.27 2.72 20.27
C SER A 243 -6.60 3.22 21.68
N VAL A 244 -7.59 4.11 21.81
CA VAL A 244 -8.05 4.62 23.11
C VAL A 244 -8.77 3.54 23.91
N TYR A 245 -9.55 2.69 23.24
CA TYR A 245 -10.23 1.56 23.86
C TYR A 245 -9.25 0.52 24.41
N ASN A 246 -8.19 0.20 23.67
CA ASN A 246 -7.14 -0.71 24.12
C ASN A 246 -6.40 -0.15 25.36
N GLN A 247 -6.02 1.12 25.32
CA GLN A 247 -5.47 1.81 26.48
C GLN A 247 -6.39 1.67 27.70
N ASN A 248 -7.69 1.94 27.53
CA ASN A 248 -8.66 1.86 28.61
C ASN A 248 -8.73 0.45 29.21
N LEU A 249 -8.80 -0.58 28.37
CA LEU A 249 -8.83 -1.98 28.82
C LEU A 249 -7.56 -2.35 29.60
N CYS A 250 -6.38 -2.06 29.04
CA CYS A 250 -5.09 -2.38 29.66
C CYS A 250 -4.86 -1.68 31.01
N LYS A 251 -5.43 -0.47 31.18
CA LYS A 251 -5.29 0.33 32.40
C LYS A 251 -6.44 0.18 33.40
N SER A 252 -7.58 -0.38 32.97
CA SER A 252 -8.75 -0.59 33.84
C SER A 252 -8.54 -1.64 34.92
N VAL A 253 -7.59 -2.56 34.70
CA VAL A 253 -7.27 -3.64 35.63
C VAL A 253 -5.76 -3.71 35.84
N ASP A 254 -5.34 -3.89 37.10
CA ASP A 254 -3.95 -4.14 37.43
C ASP A 254 -3.67 -5.65 37.49
N LYS A 255 -3.67 -6.26 36.31
CA LYS A 255 -3.49 -7.71 36.09
C LYS A 255 -2.37 -8.00 35.12
N SER A 256 -1.93 -9.27 35.06
CA SER A 256 -0.85 -9.69 34.18
C SER A 256 -1.10 -9.27 32.73
N LEU A 257 -0.09 -8.62 32.14
CA LEU A 257 -0.10 -8.21 30.74
C LEU A 257 -0.17 -9.42 29.79
N HIS A 258 0.38 -10.56 30.21
CA HIS A 258 0.41 -11.76 29.41
C HIS A 258 -0.98 -12.37 29.23
N VAL A 259 -1.83 -12.37 30.27
CA VAL A 259 -3.23 -12.86 30.13
C VAL A 259 -4.10 -11.93 29.30
N MET A 260 -3.88 -10.61 29.40
CA MET A 260 -4.53 -9.62 28.53
C MET A 260 -4.19 -9.89 27.06
N ASN A 261 -2.91 -10.11 26.77
CA ASN A 261 -2.44 -10.52 25.45
C ASN A 261 -3.02 -11.85 24.99
N MET A 262 -3.01 -12.89 25.82
CA MET A 262 -3.61 -14.20 25.49
C MET A 262 -5.08 -14.06 25.10
N THR A 263 -5.83 -13.24 25.84
CA THR A 263 -7.26 -13.04 25.55
C THR A 263 -7.48 -12.30 24.24
N LEU A 264 -6.69 -11.24 23.98
CA LEU A 264 -6.76 -10.47 22.75
C LEU A 264 -6.37 -11.32 21.53
N TYR A 265 -5.20 -11.96 21.57
CA TYR A 265 -4.66 -12.73 20.45
C TYR A 265 -5.43 -14.03 20.23
N GLY A 266 -5.93 -14.67 21.29
CA GLY A 266 -6.82 -15.82 21.17
C GLY A 266 -8.13 -15.47 20.49
N SER A 267 -8.74 -14.34 20.87
CA SER A 267 -9.94 -13.83 20.20
C SER A 267 -9.65 -13.44 18.75
N GLY A 268 -8.54 -12.75 18.51
CA GLY A 268 -8.08 -12.35 17.17
C GLY A 268 -7.80 -13.53 16.24
N MET A 269 -7.13 -14.56 16.72
CA MET A 269 -6.88 -15.80 15.97
C MET A 269 -8.19 -16.46 15.56
N CYS A 270 -9.13 -16.66 16.49
CA CYS A 270 -10.43 -17.29 16.19
C CYS A 270 -11.21 -16.48 15.15
N LEU A 271 -11.25 -15.15 15.29
CA LEU A 271 -11.97 -14.26 14.37
C LEU A 271 -11.34 -14.21 12.98
N ASN A 272 -10.01 -14.11 12.87
CA ASN A 272 -9.32 -14.10 11.58
C ASN A 272 -9.42 -15.47 10.88
N LEU A 273 -9.35 -16.58 11.63
CA LEU A 273 -9.55 -17.92 11.08
C LEU A 273 -10.97 -18.08 10.53
N MET A 274 -11.98 -17.69 11.32
CA MET A 274 -13.38 -17.70 10.89
C MET A 274 -13.56 -16.85 9.62
N LEU A 275 -12.98 -15.65 9.59
CA LEU A 275 -13.06 -14.77 8.43
C LEU A 275 -12.39 -15.37 7.19
N HIS A 276 -11.22 -16.00 7.33
CA HIS A 276 -10.56 -16.68 6.21
C HIS A 276 -11.45 -17.76 5.60
N PHE A 277 -12.12 -18.57 6.43
CA PHE A 277 -13.10 -19.55 5.94
C PHE A 277 -14.27 -18.89 5.23
N VAL A 278 -14.83 -17.80 5.78
CA VAL A 278 -15.94 -17.07 5.16
C VAL A 278 -15.53 -16.48 3.80
N ILE A 279 -14.37 -15.84 3.70
CA ILE A 279 -13.88 -15.26 2.44
C ILE A 279 -13.65 -16.37 1.42
N ARG A 280 -13.04 -17.50 1.81
CA ARG A 280 -12.83 -18.65 0.92
C ARG A 280 -14.12 -19.31 0.42
N LEU A 281 -15.22 -19.18 1.17
CA LEU A 281 -16.55 -19.60 0.71
C LEU A 281 -17.16 -18.64 -0.31
N ILE A 282 -16.73 -17.37 -0.30
CA ILE A 282 -17.23 -16.31 -1.19
C ILE A 282 -16.36 -16.21 -2.46
N GLU A 283 -15.03 -16.32 -2.34
CA GLU A 283 -14.04 -16.20 -3.41
C GLU A 283 -13.31 -17.53 -3.62
N TRP A 284 -13.46 -18.10 -4.83
CA TRP A 284 -12.94 -19.45 -5.16
C TRP A 284 -11.44 -19.45 -5.51
N ASP A 285 -10.85 -18.27 -5.68
CA ASP A 285 -9.44 -18.05 -6.09
C ASP A 285 -8.50 -17.72 -4.91
N GLU A 286 -8.98 -17.77 -3.66
CA GLU A 286 -8.12 -17.54 -2.49
C GLU A 286 -7.11 -18.69 -2.31
N PRO A 287 -5.78 -18.41 -2.31
CA PRO A 287 -4.75 -19.42 -2.17
C PRO A 287 -4.87 -20.15 -0.82
N GLY A 288 -4.44 -21.42 -0.79
CA GLY A 288 -4.44 -22.23 0.42
C GLY A 288 -3.73 -21.57 1.61
N PHE A 289 -4.22 -21.85 2.84
CA PHE A 289 -3.77 -21.19 4.07
C PHE A 289 -2.25 -21.25 4.32
N PHE A 290 -1.55 -22.28 3.85
CA PHE A 290 -0.10 -22.47 4.04
C PHE A 290 0.72 -22.25 2.75
N THR A 291 0.12 -21.70 1.69
CA THR A 291 0.82 -21.43 0.44
C THR A 291 1.77 -20.23 0.60
N GLY A 292 3.03 -20.36 0.16
CA GLY A 292 3.99 -19.24 0.14
C GLY A 292 4.95 -19.13 1.32
N TYR A 293 4.78 -19.95 2.37
CA TYR A 293 5.58 -19.89 3.60
C TYR A 293 6.95 -20.60 3.55
N GLY A 294 7.37 -21.06 2.38
CA GLY A 294 8.74 -21.57 2.17
C GLY A 294 9.80 -20.47 2.04
N SER A 295 9.37 -19.21 1.88
CA SER A 295 10.28 -18.08 1.70
C SER A 295 10.78 -17.51 3.04
N TRP A 296 12.08 -17.21 3.12
CA TRP A 296 12.68 -16.54 4.27
C TRP A 296 11.97 -15.23 4.65
N GLY A 297 11.53 -14.46 3.64
CA GLY A 297 10.78 -13.23 3.82
C GLY A 297 9.44 -13.42 4.55
N ALA A 298 8.70 -14.48 4.25
CA ALA A 298 7.43 -14.78 4.93
C ALA A 298 7.63 -15.05 6.43
N CYS A 299 8.66 -15.83 6.79
CA CYS A 299 9.00 -16.10 8.18
C CYS A 299 9.38 -14.82 8.94
N MET A 300 10.19 -13.96 8.32
CA MET A 300 10.62 -12.69 8.89
C MET A 300 9.47 -11.70 9.10
N VAL A 301 8.50 -11.65 8.18
CA VAL A 301 7.29 -10.82 8.32
C VAL A 301 6.39 -11.33 9.46
N ILE A 302 6.18 -12.65 9.56
CA ILE A 302 5.41 -13.23 10.67
C ILE A 302 6.08 -12.89 12.01
N LEU A 303 7.39 -13.10 12.11
CA LEU A 303 8.14 -12.83 13.33
C LEU A 303 8.08 -11.36 13.72
N SER A 304 8.20 -10.46 12.74
CA SER A 304 8.03 -9.02 12.92
C SER A 304 6.65 -8.66 13.48
N ASN A 305 5.59 -9.24 12.92
CA ASN A 305 4.23 -9.05 13.39
C ASN A 305 4.03 -9.50 14.84
N VAL A 306 4.71 -10.57 15.27
CA VAL A 306 4.68 -11.02 16.67
C VAL A 306 5.29 -9.97 17.60
N PHE A 307 6.49 -9.48 17.30
CA PHE A 307 7.18 -8.49 18.14
C PHE A 307 6.44 -7.16 18.25
N ILE A 308 5.92 -6.62 17.15
CA ILE A 308 5.16 -5.37 17.19
C ILE A 308 3.89 -5.52 18.04
N GLY A 309 3.21 -6.67 17.96
CA GLY A 309 2.01 -6.93 18.77
C GLY A 309 2.29 -6.87 20.28
N LEU A 310 3.38 -7.49 20.71
CA LEU A 310 3.77 -7.52 22.12
C LEU A 310 4.20 -6.13 22.63
N ALA A 311 5.00 -5.42 21.83
CA ALA A 311 5.43 -4.06 22.14
C ALA A 311 4.24 -3.10 22.28
N MET A 312 3.25 -3.23 21.39
CA MET A 312 2.05 -2.39 21.40
C MET A 312 1.26 -2.52 22.71
N THR A 313 1.07 -3.74 23.26
CA THR A 313 0.37 -3.88 24.55
C THR A 313 1.16 -3.26 25.70
N ALA A 314 2.48 -3.40 25.71
CA ALA A 314 3.31 -2.73 26.72
C ALA A 314 3.15 -1.20 26.65
N VAL A 315 3.12 -0.63 25.44
CA VAL A 315 2.86 0.80 25.24
C VAL A 315 1.48 1.20 25.77
N TYR A 316 0.41 0.44 25.48
CA TYR A 316 -0.92 0.80 26.00
C TYR A 316 -1.06 0.59 27.51
N LYS A 317 -0.29 -0.31 28.12
CA LYS A 317 -0.25 -0.50 29.58
C LYS A 317 0.46 0.66 30.27
N TYR A 318 1.65 1.05 29.79
CA TYR A 318 2.51 2.00 30.49
C TYR A 318 2.41 3.45 29.97
N ALA A 319 2.15 3.62 28.68
CA ALA A 319 2.02 4.91 27.99
C ALA A 319 0.58 5.19 27.55
N ASP A 320 0.34 6.38 27.00
CA ASP A 320 -0.96 6.80 26.47
C ASP A 320 -1.02 6.62 24.95
N ALA A 321 -2.22 6.53 24.39
CA ALA A 321 -2.43 6.32 22.95
C ALA A 321 -1.81 7.45 22.11
N ILE A 322 -1.75 8.68 22.64
CA ILE A 322 -1.04 9.79 21.99
C ILE A 322 0.48 9.54 21.95
N ILE A 323 1.08 9.02 23.03
CA ILE A 323 2.52 8.66 23.05
C ILE A 323 2.80 7.58 21.99
N LYS A 324 1.90 6.61 21.81
CA LYS A 324 2.00 5.62 20.71
C LYS A 324 1.99 6.28 19.34
N CYS A 325 1.16 7.29 19.12
CA CYS A 325 1.11 8.04 17.85
C CYS A 325 2.42 8.79 17.60
N PHE A 326 2.97 9.48 18.60
CA PHE A 326 4.28 10.14 18.50
C PHE A 326 5.42 9.15 18.24
N ALA A 327 5.46 8.04 18.96
CA ALA A 327 6.43 6.97 18.71
C ALA A 327 6.36 6.47 17.26
N THR A 328 5.15 6.26 16.74
CA THR A 328 4.95 5.85 15.34
C THR A 328 5.43 6.89 14.35
N ALA A 329 5.17 8.17 14.62
CA ALA A 329 5.62 9.25 13.74
C ALA A 329 7.14 9.43 13.74
N ILE A 330 7.80 9.27 14.89
CA ILE A 330 9.26 9.24 14.99
C ILE A 330 9.82 8.09 14.15
N SER A 331 9.26 6.88 14.28
CA SER A 331 9.68 5.71 13.48
C SER A 331 9.59 5.99 11.98
N THR A 332 8.46 6.56 11.52
CA THR A 332 8.28 6.95 10.12
C THR A 332 9.33 7.98 9.70
N GLY A 333 9.58 9.00 10.52
CA GLY A 333 10.60 10.01 10.25
C GLY A 333 12.01 9.41 10.13
N VAL A 334 12.39 8.51 11.03
CA VAL A 334 13.67 7.79 10.96
C VAL A 334 13.76 6.94 9.70
N LEU A 335 12.69 6.21 9.35
CA LEU A 335 12.68 5.35 8.16
C LEU A 335 12.84 6.16 6.86
N LEU A 336 12.31 7.39 6.80
CA LEU A 336 12.49 8.28 5.65
C LEU A 336 13.96 8.71 5.45
N TYR A 337 14.78 8.75 6.50
CA TYR A 337 16.24 8.97 6.40
C TYR A 337 17.01 7.70 6.08
N VAL A 338 16.62 6.57 6.68
CA VAL A 338 17.30 5.29 6.51
C VAL A 338 17.05 4.70 5.13
N SER A 339 15.86 4.90 4.55
CA SER A 339 15.46 4.29 3.27
C SER A 339 16.36 4.70 2.08
N PRO A 340 16.69 5.99 1.86
CA PRO A 340 17.65 6.39 0.83
C PRO A 340 19.03 5.75 0.99
N ILE A 341 19.51 5.58 2.24
CA ILE A 341 20.83 5.02 2.53
C ILE A 341 20.89 3.52 2.23
N LEU A 342 19.83 2.79 2.57
CA LEU A 342 19.80 1.32 2.43
C LEU A 342 19.29 0.85 1.06
N PHE A 343 18.41 1.61 0.41
CA PHE A 343 17.69 1.18 -0.79
C PHE A 343 17.90 2.09 -2.01
N ASN A 344 18.81 3.07 -1.92
CA ASN A 344 19.17 4.01 -2.99
C ASN A 344 17.98 4.75 -3.62
N VAL A 345 16.98 5.09 -2.80
CA VAL A 345 15.78 5.83 -3.20
C VAL A 345 16.00 7.33 -3.09
N THR A 346 15.43 8.13 -3.99
CA THR A 346 15.54 9.59 -3.96
C THR A 346 14.83 10.21 -2.76
N LEU A 347 15.52 11.08 -2.02
CA LEU A 347 14.96 11.81 -0.88
C LEU A 347 14.30 13.10 -1.38
N SER A 348 12.99 13.25 -1.15
CA SER A 348 12.28 14.50 -1.45
C SER A 348 12.73 15.61 -0.51
N PHE A 349 12.93 16.82 -1.04
CA PHE A 349 13.35 17.99 -0.26
C PHE A 349 12.45 18.27 0.96
N LEU A 350 11.14 18.02 0.86
CA LEU A 350 10.17 18.25 1.93
C LEU A 350 10.32 17.28 3.12
N VAL A 351 11.01 16.16 2.94
CA VAL A 351 11.25 15.17 4.00
C VAL A 351 12.10 15.78 5.12
N LEU A 352 13.11 16.58 4.80
CA LEU A 352 14.02 17.18 5.79
C LEU A 352 13.30 18.12 6.77
N PRO A 353 12.64 19.22 6.32
CA PRO A 353 11.94 20.11 7.24
C PRO A 353 10.76 19.42 7.93
N GLY A 354 10.04 18.53 7.22
CA GLY A 354 8.89 17.83 7.80
C GLY A 354 9.27 16.91 8.96
N THR A 355 10.33 16.11 8.81
CA THR A 355 10.82 15.21 9.88
C THR A 355 11.41 15.97 11.07
N LEU A 356 12.10 17.10 10.82
CA LEU A 356 12.60 17.97 11.89
C LEU A 356 11.43 18.48 12.75
N VAL A 357 10.34 18.94 12.12
CA VAL A 357 9.13 19.38 12.83
C VAL A 357 8.52 18.23 13.64
N VAL A 358 8.50 17.00 13.11
CA VAL A 358 8.04 15.81 13.86
C VAL A 358 8.88 15.57 15.12
N PHE A 359 10.21 15.65 15.04
CA PHE A 359 11.07 15.43 16.20
C PHE A 359 10.92 16.55 17.24
N ILE A 360 10.82 17.81 16.82
CA ILE A 360 10.55 18.95 17.70
C ILE A 360 9.19 18.79 18.38
N ALA A 361 8.16 18.38 17.64
CA ALA A 361 6.83 18.15 18.18
C ALA A 361 6.84 17.05 19.26
N ALA A 362 7.55 15.94 19.02
CA ALA A 362 7.67 14.87 20.01
C ALA A 362 8.41 15.31 21.28
N TRP A 363 9.50 16.08 21.12
CA TRP A 363 10.22 16.68 22.24
C TRP A 363 9.31 17.60 23.06
N LEU A 364 8.58 18.50 22.38
CA LEU A 364 7.65 19.43 23.02
C LEU A 364 6.53 18.70 23.78
N TYR A 365 6.00 17.61 23.23
CA TYR A 365 5.00 16.80 23.90
C TYR A 365 5.55 16.14 25.18
N ALA A 366 6.77 15.62 25.13
CA ALA A 366 7.42 14.99 26.27
C ALA A 366 7.64 15.98 27.42
N GLU A 367 8.09 17.20 27.09
CA GLU A 367 8.33 18.27 28.08
C GLU A 367 7.02 18.84 28.65
N ALA A 368 5.98 18.97 27.82
CA ALA A 368 4.67 19.46 28.25
C ALA A 368 3.89 18.46 29.11
N THR A 369 4.40 17.23 29.31
CA THR A 369 3.73 16.20 30.10
C THR A 369 4.14 16.32 31.57
N PRO A 370 3.24 16.73 32.48
CA PRO A 370 3.58 16.86 33.89
C PRO A 370 3.97 15.49 34.49
N PRO A 371 4.89 15.45 35.47
CA PRO A 371 5.25 14.23 36.17
C PRO A 371 3.99 13.64 36.82
N ARG A 372 3.67 12.38 36.50
CA ARG A 372 2.46 11.70 36.98
C ARG A 372 2.46 11.67 38.52
N SER A 373 1.59 12.45 39.16
CA SER A 373 1.08 12.06 40.48
C SER A 373 0.19 10.84 40.27
N SER A 374 0.39 9.80 41.07
CA SER A 374 -0.46 8.63 41.07
C SER A 374 -1.92 9.07 41.27
N SER A 375 -2.71 9.10 40.20
CA SER A 375 -4.14 9.34 40.30
C SER A 375 -4.72 8.18 41.09
N LYS A 376 -4.98 8.41 42.38
CA LYS A 376 -5.77 7.51 43.21
C LYS A 376 -7.07 7.24 42.46
N ILE A 377 -7.36 5.94 42.29
CA ILE A 377 -8.66 5.43 41.86
C ILE A 377 -9.70 6.06 42.80
N PRO A 378 -10.79 6.67 42.30
CA PRO A 378 -11.92 6.97 43.17
C PRO A 378 -12.57 5.64 43.53
N ASP A 379 -12.30 5.16 44.75
CA ASP A 379 -13.11 4.14 45.40
C ASP A 379 -14.50 4.73 45.68
N SER A 380 -15.46 4.40 44.82
CA SER A 380 -16.88 4.19 45.15
C SER A 380 -17.70 4.04 43.86
N PRO A 381 -18.71 3.15 43.85
CA PRO A 381 -19.66 3.07 42.74
C PRO A 381 -20.62 4.25 42.88
N VAL A 382 -20.21 5.44 42.44
CA VAL A 382 -21.17 6.55 42.27
C VAL A 382 -22.07 6.16 41.10
N ARG A 383 -23.27 5.68 41.46
CA ARG A 383 -24.44 5.53 40.60
C ARG A 383 -24.78 6.91 40.00
N ARG A 384 -24.05 7.32 38.97
CA ARG A 384 -24.25 8.61 38.30
C ARG A 384 -25.31 8.42 37.23
N GLN A 385 -26.55 8.73 37.63
CA GLN A 385 -27.72 8.86 36.77
C GLN A 385 -27.56 10.11 35.89
N GLN A 386 -26.65 10.02 34.92
CA GLN A 386 -26.57 11.00 33.84
C GLN A 386 -27.60 10.57 32.81
N ARG A 387 -28.54 11.46 32.42
CA ARG A 387 -29.52 11.25 31.34
C ARG A 387 -28.77 10.80 30.07
N ARG A 388 -28.59 9.50 29.91
CA ARG A 388 -28.14 8.90 28.66
C ARG A 388 -29.34 8.98 27.72
N SER A 389 -29.10 9.42 26.48
CA SER A 389 -30.06 9.19 25.39
C SER A 389 -30.53 7.73 25.45
N LEU A 390 -31.83 7.48 25.26
CA LEU A 390 -32.43 6.13 25.31
C LEU A 390 -31.62 5.13 24.47
N LEU A 391 -31.08 5.59 23.33
CA LEU A 391 -30.26 4.80 22.42
C LEU A 391 -28.89 4.42 23.01
N MET A 392 -28.22 5.33 23.73
CA MET A 392 -26.98 5.02 24.45
C MET A 392 -27.21 4.13 25.68
N GLY A 393 -28.38 4.23 26.32
CA GLY A 393 -28.79 3.32 27.39
C GLY A 393 -28.90 1.88 26.86
N PHE A 394 -29.65 1.69 25.77
CA PHE A 394 -29.82 0.39 25.11
C PHE A 394 -28.50 -0.19 24.60
N LEU A 395 -27.68 0.57 23.87
CA LEU A 395 -26.37 0.11 23.41
C LEU A 395 -25.42 -0.26 24.55
N SER A 396 -25.54 0.38 25.72
CA SER A 396 -24.74 0.03 26.89
C SER A 396 -25.09 -1.34 27.47
N GLU A 397 -26.32 -1.83 27.30
CA GLU A 397 -26.73 -3.18 27.74
C GLU A 397 -26.16 -4.32 26.88
N TYR A 398 -25.80 -4.02 25.62
CA TYR A 398 -25.12 -4.93 24.69
C TYR A 398 -23.60 -4.73 24.65
N SER A 399 -23.08 -3.73 25.38
CA SER A 399 -21.63 -3.50 25.50
C SER A 399 -20.93 -4.61 26.28
N ALA A 400 -19.58 -4.64 26.28
CA ALA A 400 -18.81 -5.61 27.04
C ALA A 400 -19.14 -5.62 28.55
N GLN A 401 -19.68 -4.52 29.09
CA GLN A 401 -20.08 -4.39 30.50
C GLN A 401 -21.59 -4.64 30.73
N GLY A 402 -22.33 -4.92 29.67
CA GLY A 402 -23.78 -5.03 29.68
C GLY A 402 -24.31 -6.45 29.98
N ARG A 403 -25.58 -6.53 30.37
CA ARG A 403 -26.25 -7.80 30.72
C ARG A 403 -26.30 -8.77 29.54
N TYR A 404 -26.47 -8.25 28.32
CA TYR A 404 -26.58 -9.02 27.08
C TYR A 404 -25.26 -9.10 26.30
N ARG A 405 -24.11 -8.99 26.97
CA ARG A 405 -22.75 -9.04 26.37
C ARG A 405 -22.49 -10.17 25.37
N ARG A 406 -23.04 -11.37 25.60
CA ARG A 406 -22.92 -12.50 24.66
C ARG A 406 -23.63 -12.20 23.34
N ALA A 407 -24.89 -11.77 23.42
CA ALA A 407 -25.66 -11.36 22.26
C ALA A 407 -25.00 -10.15 21.56
N GLY A 408 -24.46 -9.20 22.35
CA GLY A 408 -23.73 -8.05 21.83
C GLY A 408 -22.47 -8.42 21.05
N LEU A 409 -21.66 -9.35 21.56
CA LEU A 409 -20.46 -9.83 20.84
C LEU A 409 -20.84 -10.61 19.58
N SER A 410 -21.84 -11.49 19.65
CA SER A 410 -22.32 -12.22 18.46
C SER A 410 -22.83 -11.26 17.39
N LEU A 411 -23.64 -10.25 17.76
CA LEU A 411 -24.15 -9.24 16.84
C LEU A 411 -23.00 -8.43 16.22
N ALA A 412 -22.04 -7.98 17.01
CA ALA A 412 -20.87 -7.24 16.53
C ALA A 412 -20.00 -8.09 15.59
N THR A 413 -19.89 -9.40 15.85
CA THR A 413 -19.16 -10.34 14.99
C THR A 413 -19.88 -10.50 13.65
N CYS A 414 -21.20 -10.77 13.67
CA CYS A 414 -22.00 -10.85 12.44
C CYS A 414 -21.95 -9.55 11.63
N LEU A 415 -22.03 -8.39 12.30
CA LEU A 415 -21.90 -7.08 11.66
C LEU A 415 -20.52 -6.88 11.05
N THR A 416 -19.45 -7.26 11.74
CA THR A 416 -18.08 -7.13 11.22
C THR A 416 -17.88 -8.02 10.00
N VAL A 417 -18.33 -9.29 10.06
CA VAL A 417 -18.29 -10.21 8.93
C VAL A 417 -19.13 -9.68 7.78
N PHE A 418 -20.33 -9.17 8.05
CA PHE A 418 -21.20 -8.57 7.03
C PHE A 418 -20.54 -7.35 6.39
N ILE A 419 -19.95 -6.43 7.17
CA ILE A 419 -19.24 -5.27 6.64
C ILE A 419 -18.08 -5.73 5.75
N ILE A 420 -17.26 -6.69 6.20
CA ILE A 420 -16.13 -7.18 5.40
C ILE A 420 -16.61 -7.92 4.16
N ALA A 421 -17.64 -8.76 4.27
CA ALA A 421 -18.25 -9.45 3.15
C ALA A 421 -18.86 -8.45 2.16
N CYS A 422 -19.50 -7.38 2.63
CA CYS A 422 -20.00 -6.29 1.78
C CYS A 422 -18.88 -5.43 1.21
N LEU A 423 -17.75 -5.25 1.88
CA LEU A 423 -16.61 -4.51 1.32
C LEU A 423 -15.89 -5.34 0.25
N ASN A 424 -15.73 -6.65 0.48
CA ASN A 424 -15.17 -7.57 -0.51
C ASN A 424 -16.15 -7.83 -1.65
N SER A 425 -17.43 -8.04 -1.35
CA SER A 425 -18.50 -8.18 -2.35
C SER A 425 -18.85 -6.85 -3.00
N ALA A 426 -18.69 -5.67 -2.43
CA ALA A 426 -18.80 -4.41 -3.18
C ALA A 426 -17.62 -4.23 -4.13
N ASN A 427 -16.51 -4.94 -3.90
CA ASN A 427 -15.44 -5.12 -4.87
C ASN A 427 -15.81 -6.18 -5.92
N SER A 428 -16.44 -7.29 -5.50
CA SER A 428 -16.93 -8.37 -6.38
C SER A 428 -18.24 -8.05 -7.14
N ASN A 429 -18.99 -7.05 -6.69
CA ASN A 429 -20.25 -6.51 -7.23
C ASN A 429 -20.03 -5.12 -7.84
N LYS A 430 -18.87 -4.49 -7.63
CA LYS A 430 -18.27 -3.62 -8.67
C LYS A 430 -17.70 -4.44 -9.83
N SER A 431 -17.49 -5.74 -9.63
CA SER A 431 -17.45 -6.73 -10.72
C SER A 431 -18.79 -7.45 -10.96
N SER A 432 -19.93 -6.98 -10.42
CA SER A 432 -21.28 -7.59 -10.55
C SER A 432 -22.46 -6.72 -9.97
N GLY A 433 -22.79 -5.57 -10.58
CA GLY A 433 -24.10 -4.86 -10.63
C GLY A 433 -24.92 -4.36 -9.40
N ASN A 434 -25.25 -3.03 -9.38
CA ASN A 434 -26.60 -2.39 -9.58
C ASN A 434 -27.23 -1.36 -8.55
N THR A 435 -27.67 -0.17 -9.07
CA THR A 435 -28.84 0.75 -8.74
C THR A 435 -28.96 1.48 -7.36
N ASP A 436 -29.42 2.74 -7.13
CA ASP A 436 -30.36 3.65 -7.84
C ASP A 436 -30.51 5.13 -7.27
N LYS A 437 -30.90 6.09 -8.17
CA LYS A 437 -31.65 7.41 -8.08
C LYS A 437 -30.98 8.72 -7.54
N ALA A 438 -30.71 9.81 -8.30
CA ALA A 438 -31.44 10.75 -9.24
C ALA A 438 -31.85 12.09 -8.55
N PRO A 439 -32.00 13.31 -9.17
CA PRO A 439 -32.42 13.64 -10.57
C PRO A 439 -31.81 14.98 -11.18
N PRO A 440 -32.36 15.62 -12.25
CA PRO A 440 -32.99 15.17 -13.50
C PRO A 440 -32.29 15.71 -14.80
N ALA A 441 -32.52 15.08 -15.97
CA ALA A 441 -32.99 15.71 -17.22
C ALA A 441 -32.69 14.88 -18.49
N SER A 442 -33.77 14.46 -19.15
CA SER A 442 -33.97 14.23 -20.60
C SER A 442 -32.99 13.36 -21.42
N GLY A 443 -33.52 12.27 -21.99
CA GLY A 443 -33.02 11.67 -23.23
C GLY A 443 -33.16 10.14 -23.27
N ASP A 444 -33.82 9.65 -24.31
CA ASP A 444 -34.31 8.28 -24.55
C ASP A 444 -33.23 7.23 -24.93
N HIS A 445 -33.59 5.94 -24.78
CA HIS A 445 -33.10 4.70 -25.46
C HIS A 445 -32.12 3.70 -24.77
N GLY A 446 -32.60 2.44 -24.72
CA GLY A 446 -31.90 1.17 -25.03
C GLY A 446 -30.65 0.75 -24.24
N GLY A 447 -30.73 -0.32 -23.45
CA GLY A 447 -29.56 -0.95 -22.82
C GLY A 447 -28.77 -1.82 -23.80
N ASP A 448 -27.63 -1.32 -24.28
CA ASP A 448 -26.72 -2.05 -25.17
C ASP A 448 -25.64 -2.84 -24.40
N LEU A 449 -25.42 -4.08 -24.83
CA LEU A 449 -24.27 -4.93 -24.47
C LEU A 449 -22.98 -4.31 -25.04
N ILE A 450 -21.97 -4.06 -24.22
CA ILE A 450 -20.69 -3.50 -24.68
C ILE A 450 -19.75 -4.65 -25.05
N THR A 451 -19.33 -4.69 -26.31
CA THR A 451 -18.29 -5.64 -26.76
C THR A 451 -16.92 -5.12 -26.32
N ILE A 452 -16.09 -5.96 -25.70
CA ILE A 452 -14.68 -5.62 -25.43
C ILE A 452 -13.95 -5.57 -26.78
N ASP A 453 -13.78 -4.37 -27.30
CA ASP A 453 -12.99 -4.11 -28.50
C ASP A 453 -11.59 -3.62 -28.11
N SER A 454 -10.60 -3.95 -28.94
CA SER A 454 -9.27 -3.38 -28.78
C SER A 454 -9.31 -1.86 -29.02
N PRO A 455 -8.60 -1.04 -28.23
CA PRO A 455 -8.52 0.40 -28.50
C PRO A 455 -7.82 0.71 -29.83
N PHE A 456 -7.15 -0.28 -30.44
CA PHE A 456 -6.51 -0.17 -31.74
C PHE A 456 -7.23 -0.95 -32.85
N LYS A 457 -8.48 -1.42 -32.63
CA LYS A 457 -9.26 -2.19 -33.61
C LYS A 457 -9.36 -1.51 -34.99
N ASN A 458 -9.36 -0.18 -35.01
CA ASN A 458 -9.41 0.65 -36.21
C ASN A 458 -8.06 1.30 -36.54
N SER A 459 -6.96 0.88 -35.95
CA SER A 459 -5.65 1.49 -36.14
C SER A 459 -4.69 0.56 -36.85
N LEU A 460 -3.75 1.13 -37.58
CA LEU A 460 -2.63 0.40 -38.16
C LEU A 460 -1.47 0.37 -37.18
N ALA A 461 -0.91 -0.80 -36.92
CA ALA A 461 0.39 -0.93 -36.24
C ALA A 461 1.51 -0.83 -37.27
N PHE A 462 2.43 0.11 -37.09
CA PHE A 462 3.65 0.20 -37.89
C PHE A 462 4.82 -0.31 -37.06
N VAL A 463 5.41 -1.43 -37.48
CA VAL A 463 6.49 -2.09 -36.72
C VAL A 463 7.79 -2.06 -37.50
N ARG A 464 8.83 -1.45 -36.92
CA ARG A 464 10.14 -1.24 -37.56
C ARG A 464 11.20 -2.23 -37.07
N TRP A 465 11.95 -2.79 -38.03
CA TRP A 465 13.22 -3.49 -37.82
C TRP A 465 14.40 -2.71 -38.41
N ASN A 466 15.45 -2.51 -37.61
CA ASN A 466 16.69 -1.91 -38.09
C ASN A 466 17.63 -2.89 -38.81
N SER A 467 17.38 -4.20 -38.72
CA SER A 467 18.20 -5.24 -39.36
C SER A 467 17.35 -6.42 -39.83
N HIS A 468 17.85 -7.17 -40.81
CA HIS A 468 17.14 -8.31 -41.39
C HIS A 468 17.07 -9.49 -40.40
N ILE A 469 15.94 -9.61 -39.70
CA ILE A 469 15.66 -10.68 -38.72
C ILE A 469 14.24 -11.22 -38.97
N ALA A 470 14.02 -11.83 -40.13
CA ALA A 470 12.71 -12.31 -40.58
C ALA A 470 12.10 -13.37 -39.63
N GLU A 471 12.92 -14.10 -38.89
CA GLU A 471 12.53 -15.17 -37.96
C GLU A 471 11.60 -14.68 -36.83
N ARG A 472 11.64 -13.38 -36.48
CA ARG A 472 10.81 -12.79 -35.41
C ARG A 472 9.45 -12.25 -35.91
N ILE A 473 9.25 -12.16 -37.22
CA ILE A 473 8.00 -11.65 -37.79
C ILE A 473 6.79 -12.52 -37.41
N PRO A 474 6.84 -13.87 -37.47
CA PRO A 474 5.69 -14.70 -37.16
C PRO A 474 5.18 -14.52 -35.73
N ILE A 475 6.08 -14.46 -34.74
CA ILE A 475 5.68 -14.28 -33.33
C ILE A 475 5.02 -12.91 -33.12
N ILE A 476 5.65 -11.82 -33.60
CA ILE A 476 5.08 -10.47 -33.47
C ILE A 476 3.73 -10.36 -34.19
N LYS A 477 3.62 -10.85 -35.43
CA LYS A 477 2.35 -10.84 -36.15
C LYS A 477 1.28 -11.64 -35.42
N SER A 478 1.58 -12.86 -34.98
CA SER A 478 0.59 -13.71 -34.30
C SER A 478 0.07 -13.11 -33.00
N SER A 479 0.91 -12.38 -32.25
CA SER A 479 0.56 -11.82 -30.96
C SER A 479 -0.19 -10.49 -31.05
N TYR A 480 0.16 -9.62 -32.00
CA TYR A 480 -0.45 -8.28 -32.10
C TYR A 480 -1.61 -8.17 -33.10
N SER A 481 -1.70 -9.04 -34.11
CA SER A 481 -2.77 -8.97 -35.13
C SER A 481 -4.20 -8.94 -34.55
N PRO A 482 -4.52 -9.62 -33.43
CA PRO A 482 -5.87 -9.54 -32.85
C PRO A 482 -6.30 -8.14 -32.39
N PHE A 483 -5.34 -7.25 -32.12
CA PHE A 483 -5.60 -5.94 -31.51
C PHE A 483 -5.67 -4.79 -32.53
N PHE A 484 -5.12 -4.97 -33.73
CA PHE A 484 -5.00 -3.92 -34.74
C PHE A 484 -5.85 -4.22 -35.96
N TYR A 485 -6.24 -3.19 -36.72
CA TYR A 485 -6.90 -3.38 -38.01
C TYR A 485 -5.98 -4.12 -38.99
N THR A 486 -4.71 -3.69 -39.03
CA THR A 486 -3.66 -4.32 -39.83
C THR A 486 -2.30 -4.00 -39.24
N MET A 487 -1.28 -4.78 -39.64
CA MET A 487 0.10 -4.58 -39.23
C MET A 487 0.98 -4.33 -40.47
N HIS A 488 1.69 -3.21 -40.46
CA HIS A 488 2.72 -2.87 -41.42
C HIS A 488 4.10 -3.26 -40.87
N ILE A 489 4.84 -4.08 -41.60
CA ILE A 489 6.19 -4.52 -41.24
C ILE A 489 7.22 -3.81 -42.12
N SER A 490 8.00 -2.92 -41.52
CA SER A 490 9.13 -2.27 -42.18
C SER A 490 10.42 -2.98 -41.79
N MET A 491 11.04 -3.69 -42.73
CA MET A 491 12.31 -4.38 -42.48
C MET A 491 13.22 -4.31 -43.72
N PRO A 492 14.51 -3.98 -43.55
CA PRO A 492 15.46 -3.99 -44.67
C PRO A 492 15.53 -5.40 -45.28
N SER A 493 15.58 -5.46 -46.62
CA SER A 493 15.73 -6.70 -47.38
C SER A 493 14.65 -7.78 -47.14
N LEU A 494 13.43 -7.39 -46.73
CA LEU A 494 12.30 -8.30 -46.50
C LEU A 494 11.84 -9.09 -47.76
N SER A 495 12.22 -8.64 -48.96
CA SER A 495 11.82 -9.25 -50.24
C SER A 495 12.70 -10.45 -50.62
N ASN A 496 12.06 -11.58 -50.93
CA ASN A 496 12.67 -12.66 -51.70
C ASN A 496 12.80 -12.21 -53.17
N ALA A 497 13.85 -11.49 -53.54
CA ALA A 497 14.45 -11.33 -54.89
C ALA A 497 13.54 -11.20 -56.16
N LEU A 498 12.21 -11.06 -56.07
CA LEU A 498 11.28 -11.29 -57.19
C LEU A 498 9.98 -10.45 -57.15
N ALA A 499 9.83 -9.49 -56.24
CA ALA A 499 8.65 -8.62 -56.18
C ALA A 499 8.92 -7.25 -56.84
N GLU A 500 8.14 -6.89 -57.87
CA GLU A 500 8.18 -5.56 -58.53
C GLU A 500 7.67 -4.42 -57.63
N VAL A 501 6.90 -4.74 -56.58
CA VAL A 501 6.35 -3.78 -55.62
C VAL A 501 7.26 -3.75 -54.39
N THR A 502 7.85 -2.59 -54.08
CA THR A 502 8.79 -2.42 -52.96
C THR A 502 8.12 -2.01 -51.64
N GLN A 503 6.83 -1.62 -51.68
CA GLN A 503 6.07 -1.13 -50.54
C GLN A 503 4.55 -1.32 -50.74
N ASN A 504 3.85 -1.71 -49.68
CA ASN A 504 2.38 -1.69 -49.59
C ASN A 504 1.93 -1.36 -48.15
N ILE A 505 0.62 -1.38 -47.87
CA ILE A 505 0.10 -1.05 -46.53
C ILE A 505 0.48 -2.06 -45.43
N THR A 506 0.98 -3.25 -45.78
CA THR A 506 1.34 -4.33 -44.84
C THR A 506 2.84 -4.55 -44.68
N TRP A 507 3.66 -4.02 -45.59
CA TRP A 507 5.11 -4.15 -45.52
C TRP A 507 5.85 -3.16 -46.42
N ASP A 508 7.11 -2.88 -46.05
CA ASP A 508 8.08 -2.16 -46.86
C ASP A 508 9.48 -2.79 -46.73
N THR A 509 10.39 -2.36 -47.60
CA THR A 509 11.81 -2.76 -47.60
C THR A 509 12.75 -1.61 -47.25
N TRP A 510 12.28 -0.65 -46.44
CA TRP A 510 13.00 0.59 -46.14
C TRP A 510 14.34 0.31 -45.46
N GLU A 511 15.45 0.72 -46.09
CA GLU A 511 16.79 0.41 -45.60
C GLU A 511 17.25 1.36 -44.50
N ASP A 512 16.93 2.66 -44.63
CA ASP A 512 17.48 3.68 -43.76
C ASP A 512 16.73 3.79 -42.42
N ALA A 513 17.35 3.32 -41.34
CA ALA A 513 16.83 3.47 -39.98
C ALA A 513 16.84 4.93 -39.49
N PHE A 514 17.70 5.80 -40.04
CA PHE A 514 17.84 7.18 -39.55
C PHE A 514 16.66 8.05 -39.96
N THR A 515 16.07 7.79 -41.12
CA THR A 515 14.98 8.59 -41.71
C THR A 515 13.65 7.84 -41.80
N ILE A 516 13.41 6.87 -40.90
CA ILE A 516 12.25 5.97 -40.95
C ILE A 516 10.89 6.69 -40.97
N TYR A 517 10.81 7.92 -40.46
CA TYR A 517 9.61 8.76 -40.53
C TYR A 517 9.13 9.00 -41.97
N HIS A 518 10.02 8.92 -42.96
CA HIS A 518 9.65 9.01 -44.37
C HIS A 518 8.87 7.77 -44.84
N SER A 519 9.25 6.56 -44.42
CA SER A 519 8.44 5.36 -44.72
C SER A 519 7.06 5.41 -44.04
N VAL A 520 7.02 5.92 -42.81
CA VAL A 520 5.76 6.16 -42.08
C VAL A 520 4.88 7.15 -42.85
N ARG A 521 5.47 8.22 -43.40
CA ARG A 521 4.81 9.18 -44.29
C ARG A 521 4.27 8.51 -45.56
N ASP A 522 5.04 7.63 -46.21
CA ASP A 522 4.60 6.93 -47.42
C ASP A 522 3.41 6.02 -47.12
N THR A 523 3.43 5.33 -45.97
CA THR A 523 2.29 4.55 -45.47
C THR A 523 1.08 5.44 -45.19
N MET A 524 1.26 6.60 -44.55
CA MET A 524 0.17 7.57 -44.34
C MET A 524 -0.43 8.07 -45.67
N SER A 525 0.39 8.28 -46.70
CA SER A 525 -0.09 8.69 -48.04
C SER A 525 -0.97 7.60 -48.65
N GLN A 526 -0.51 6.35 -48.63
CA GLN A 526 -1.28 5.21 -49.13
C GLN A 526 -2.62 5.05 -48.39
N LEU A 527 -2.63 5.22 -47.07
CA LEU A 527 -3.87 5.19 -46.29
C LEU A 527 -4.83 6.35 -46.62
N LEU A 528 -4.33 7.52 -47.05
CA LEU A 528 -5.18 8.62 -47.46
C LEU A 528 -5.73 8.44 -48.89
N GLU A 529 -5.00 7.72 -49.75
CA GLU A 529 -5.35 7.46 -51.15
C GLU A 529 -6.28 6.25 -51.32
N ASP A 530 -6.12 5.18 -50.53
CA ASP A 530 -6.92 3.97 -50.62
C ASP A 530 -8.31 4.15 -49.97
N PRO A 531 -9.42 4.10 -50.75
CA PRO A 531 -10.78 4.23 -50.21
C PRO A 531 -11.14 3.15 -49.20
N ASN A 532 -10.50 1.98 -49.24
CA ASN A 532 -10.80 0.86 -48.33
C ASN A 532 -10.21 1.06 -46.93
N THR A 533 -9.38 2.08 -46.75
CA THR A 533 -8.67 2.36 -45.49
C THR A 533 -9.20 3.59 -44.75
N GLN A 534 -10.41 4.06 -45.12
CA GLN A 534 -11.06 5.21 -44.49
C GLN A 534 -11.37 5.00 -43.01
N ASP A 535 -11.65 3.75 -42.62
CA ASP A 535 -11.91 3.37 -41.23
C ASP A 535 -10.66 3.41 -40.36
N ILE A 536 -9.46 3.51 -40.96
CA ILE A 536 -8.21 3.58 -40.18
C ILE A 536 -8.08 4.96 -39.54
N ASP A 537 -8.14 5.00 -38.22
CA ASP A 537 -8.22 6.23 -37.42
C ASP A 537 -6.86 6.76 -36.93
N GLY A 538 -5.78 6.01 -37.11
CA GLY A 538 -4.41 6.44 -36.82
C GLY A 538 -3.37 5.33 -37.02
N ILE A 539 -2.10 5.71 -36.84
CA ILE A 539 -0.95 4.79 -36.85
C ILE A 539 -0.33 4.74 -35.45
N MET A 540 -0.21 3.54 -34.90
CA MET A 540 0.60 3.24 -33.73
C MET A 540 1.95 2.72 -34.22
N TYR A 541 2.99 3.54 -34.11
CA TYR A 541 4.36 3.15 -34.44
C TYR A 541 5.02 2.53 -33.21
N PHE A 542 5.73 1.41 -33.41
CA PHE A 542 6.69 0.91 -32.43
C PHE A 542 7.84 0.14 -33.06
N HIS A 543 9.03 0.20 -32.44
CA HIS A 543 10.17 -0.61 -32.87
C HIS A 543 9.99 -2.09 -32.45
N PHE A 544 10.60 -3.04 -33.18
CA PHE A 544 10.35 -4.48 -32.97
C PHE A 544 10.79 -5.01 -31.58
N ASP A 545 11.75 -4.35 -30.95
CA ASP A 545 12.22 -4.64 -29.58
C ASP A 545 11.48 -3.83 -28.52
N ALA A 546 10.44 -3.10 -28.90
CA ALA A 546 9.49 -2.54 -27.98
C ALA A 546 8.41 -3.57 -27.62
N TRP A 547 7.95 -3.52 -26.37
CA TRP A 547 6.70 -4.16 -25.99
C TRP A 547 5.62 -3.10 -25.83
N VAL A 548 4.41 -3.45 -26.27
CA VAL A 548 3.21 -2.62 -26.15
C VAL A 548 2.12 -3.53 -25.62
N GLU A 549 1.36 -3.08 -24.63
CA GLU A 549 0.18 -3.79 -24.14
C GLU A 549 -1.08 -3.08 -24.63
N PRO A 550 -1.71 -3.53 -25.73
CA PRO A 550 -2.75 -2.77 -26.42
C PRO A 550 -3.93 -2.36 -25.54
N LEU A 551 -4.39 -3.24 -24.65
CA LEU A 551 -5.58 -2.97 -23.82
C LEU A 551 -5.33 -1.91 -22.74
N GLN A 552 -4.07 -1.63 -22.37
CA GLN A 552 -3.74 -0.59 -21.40
C GLN A 552 -3.78 0.83 -21.98
N PHE A 553 -4.06 0.99 -23.28
CA PHE A 553 -4.22 2.28 -23.95
C PHE A 553 -5.69 2.72 -24.05
N ALA A 554 -6.64 1.97 -23.46
CA ALA A 554 -8.06 2.26 -23.54
C ALA A 554 -8.49 3.57 -22.84
N ASP A 555 -7.67 4.08 -21.92
CA ASP A 555 -7.89 5.33 -21.17
C ASP A 555 -7.44 6.59 -21.92
N MET A 556 -6.68 6.44 -23.03
CA MET A 556 -6.02 7.56 -23.69
C MET A 556 -6.88 8.23 -24.76
N ASP A 557 -6.74 9.55 -24.90
CA ASP A 557 -7.48 10.32 -25.90
C ASP A 557 -6.95 10.05 -27.31
N ARG A 558 -7.69 9.24 -28.05
CA ARG A 558 -7.43 8.85 -29.45
C ARG A 558 -7.36 10.02 -30.44
N ASN A 559 -7.79 11.21 -30.04
CA ASN A 559 -7.65 12.40 -30.88
C ASN A 559 -6.29 13.07 -30.71
N LYS A 560 -5.54 12.77 -29.64
CA LYS A 560 -4.23 13.36 -29.37
C LYS A 560 -3.10 12.57 -29.98
N ILE A 561 -1.97 13.24 -30.20
CA ILE A 561 -0.72 12.59 -30.56
C ILE A 561 -0.12 12.03 -29.28
N TRP A 562 0.24 10.75 -29.27
CA TRP A 562 0.89 10.14 -28.11
C TRP A 562 2.38 10.01 -28.38
N PHE A 563 3.21 10.47 -27.46
CA PHE A 563 4.66 10.47 -27.65
C PHE A 563 5.38 10.13 -26.35
N LEU A 564 6.50 9.41 -26.44
CA LEU A 564 7.30 9.02 -25.28
C LEU A 564 7.84 10.22 -24.51
N ASP A 565 7.63 10.23 -23.19
CA ASP A 565 8.20 11.21 -22.26
C ASP A 565 9.05 10.51 -21.20
N GLY A 566 10.19 9.97 -21.65
CA GLY A 566 11.12 9.22 -20.80
C GLY A 566 12.21 10.06 -20.14
N PRO A 567 13.03 9.48 -19.26
CA PRO A 567 14.07 10.21 -18.54
C PRO A 567 15.22 10.77 -19.40
N GLU A 568 15.69 10.11 -20.48
CA GLU A 568 16.91 10.55 -21.24
C GLU A 568 17.04 10.05 -22.71
N PRO A 569 16.68 10.81 -23.77
CA PRO A 569 16.19 12.18 -23.74
C PRO A 569 14.69 12.24 -23.45
N LYS A 570 14.33 13.20 -22.62
CA LYS A 570 12.96 13.67 -22.48
C LYS A 570 12.51 14.36 -23.76
N PHE A 571 11.23 14.26 -24.11
CA PHE A 571 10.65 15.09 -25.16
C PHE A 571 10.82 16.57 -24.79
N GLU A 572 11.69 17.26 -25.51
CA GLU A 572 12.03 18.64 -25.21
C GLU A 572 12.54 19.39 -26.43
N CYS A 573 12.17 20.66 -26.52
CA CYS A 573 12.63 21.57 -27.56
C CYS A 573 13.68 22.54 -27.03
N MET A 574 14.67 22.84 -27.86
CA MET A 574 15.83 23.63 -27.51
C MET A 574 16.34 24.44 -28.71
N LYS A 575 17.07 25.51 -28.40
CA LYS A 575 17.76 26.36 -29.39
C LYS A 575 19.28 26.12 -29.42
N THR A 576 19.81 25.54 -28.36
CA THR A 576 21.23 25.23 -28.15
C THR A 576 21.37 23.81 -27.62
N VAL A 577 22.55 23.20 -27.84
CA VAL A 577 22.86 21.82 -27.42
C VAL A 577 23.44 21.73 -26.00
N ASP A 578 23.05 22.64 -25.11
CA ASP A 578 23.59 22.72 -23.74
C ASP A 578 23.11 21.57 -22.84
N ARG A 579 22.07 20.84 -23.28
CA ARG A 579 21.48 19.70 -22.57
C ARG A 579 21.76 18.39 -23.31
N TYR A 580 21.86 17.30 -22.55
CA TYR A 580 22.28 15.99 -23.06
C TYR A 580 23.68 15.98 -23.68
N GLY A 581 24.66 16.65 -23.08
CA GLY A 581 26.00 16.84 -23.66
C GLY A 581 26.76 15.56 -24.08
N ASN A 582 26.35 14.38 -23.58
CA ASN A 582 26.91 13.08 -23.96
C ASN A 582 26.10 12.34 -25.06
N TRP A 583 25.03 12.92 -25.59
CA TRP A 583 24.23 12.30 -26.65
C TRP A 583 25.01 12.33 -27.97
N TRP A 584 25.21 11.15 -28.55
CA TRP A 584 26.09 10.94 -29.70
C TRP A 584 25.74 11.82 -30.91
N GLY A 585 24.45 12.14 -31.08
CA GLY A 585 24.00 12.95 -32.21
C GLY A 585 24.43 14.41 -32.17
N TRP A 586 24.88 14.93 -31.03
CA TRP A 586 25.50 16.26 -30.96
C TRP A 586 26.89 16.26 -31.61
N GLY A 587 27.71 15.24 -31.33
CA GLY A 587 29.03 15.08 -31.93
C GLY A 587 28.98 14.81 -33.45
N ALA A 588 27.85 14.29 -33.93
CA ALA A 588 27.57 14.07 -35.36
C ALA A 588 26.86 15.25 -36.04
N ASN A 589 26.70 16.40 -35.37
CA ASN A 589 26.02 17.60 -35.88
C ASN A 589 24.58 17.38 -36.36
N HIS A 590 23.84 16.39 -35.83
CA HIS A 590 22.46 16.15 -36.23
C HIS A 590 21.51 17.32 -35.90
N HIS A 591 21.82 18.11 -34.88
CA HIS A 591 21.09 19.33 -34.54
C HIS A 591 21.18 20.41 -35.63
N GLU A 592 22.31 20.51 -36.34
CA GLU A 592 22.46 21.49 -37.43
C GLU A 592 21.55 21.13 -38.60
N LEU A 593 21.44 19.84 -38.93
CA LEU A 593 20.51 19.34 -39.95
C LEU A 593 19.06 19.58 -39.54
N ALA A 594 18.71 19.36 -38.27
CA ALA A 594 17.38 19.66 -37.74
C ALA A 594 17.05 21.15 -37.90
N LEU A 595 17.94 22.05 -37.46
CA LEU A 595 17.77 23.50 -37.61
C LEU A 595 17.66 23.93 -39.08
N GLN A 596 18.46 23.35 -39.98
CA GLN A 596 18.35 23.61 -41.42
C GLN A 596 16.97 23.20 -41.95
N GLY A 597 16.49 22.00 -41.59
CA GLY A 597 15.15 21.52 -41.95
C GLY A 597 14.03 22.42 -41.42
N VAL A 598 14.12 22.86 -40.15
CA VAL A 598 13.14 23.78 -39.54
C VAL A 598 13.16 25.15 -40.23
N ARG A 599 14.32 25.67 -40.60
CA ARG A 599 14.44 26.93 -41.36
C ARG A 599 13.82 26.82 -42.74
N ILE A 600 14.00 25.71 -43.44
CA ILE A 600 13.34 25.47 -44.73
C ILE A 600 11.82 25.40 -44.53
N ALA A 601 11.36 24.66 -43.52
CA ALA A 601 9.94 24.54 -43.20
C ALA A 601 9.29 25.89 -42.85
N SER A 602 9.98 26.74 -42.07
CA SER A 602 9.49 28.07 -41.68
C SER A 602 9.36 29.04 -42.85
N HIS A 603 10.13 28.85 -43.93
CA HIS A 603 9.98 29.62 -45.17
C HIS A 603 8.90 29.05 -46.09
N MET A 604 8.86 27.73 -46.27
CA MET A 604 7.96 27.07 -47.22
C MET A 604 6.52 26.98 -46.72
N GLN A 605 6.31 26.84 -45.41
CA GLN A 605 5.00 26.55 -44.81
C GLN A 605 4.51 27.63 -43.84
N LYS A 606 5.08 28.84 -43.93
CA LYS A 606 4.77 29.98 -43.04
C LYS A 606 3.28 30.33 -42.95
N SER A 607 2.54 30.09 -44.02
CA SER A 607 1.10 30.38 -44.10
C SER A 607 0.24 29.36 -43.36
N LYS A 608 0.78 28.17 -43.08
CA LYS A 608 0.04 27.04 -42.50
C LYS A 608 0.46 26.70 -41.07
N TYR A 609 1.76 26.77 -40.75
CA TYR A 609 2.28 26.32 -39.45
C TYR A 609 2.95 27.45 -38.65
N ILE A 610 2.91 27.31 -37.32
CA ILE A 610 3.65 28.16 -36.38
C ILE A 610 5.01 27.50 -36.11
N ILE A 611 6.08 28.03 -36.73
CA ILE A 611 7.43 27.46 -36.68
C ILE A 611 8.42 28.51 -36.17
N ASP A 612 9.21 28.18 -35.15
CA ASP A 612 10.36 28.97 -34.71
C ASP A 612 11.62 28.48 -35.47
N PRO A 613 12.27 29.32 -36.30
CA PRO A 613 13.38 28.90 -37.17
C PRO A 613 14.65 28.51 -36.42
N ASP A 614 14.74 28.79 -35.12
CA ASP A 614 15.93 28.53 -34.30
C ASP A 614 15.64 27.50 -33.19
N GLU A 615 14.53 26.78 -33.27
CA GLU A 615 14.14 25.75 -32.30
C GLU A 615 14.00 24.39 -32.98
N PHE A 616 14.54 23.34 -32.35
CA PHE A 616 14.35 21.95 -32.72
C PHE A 616 14.05 21.12 -31.48
N CYS A 617 13.49 19.93 -31.65
CA CYS A 617 13.12 19.06 -30.54
C CYS A 617 13.86 17.72 -30.59
N ILE A 618 14.06 17.14 -29.42
CA ILE A 618 14.61 15.79 -29.23
C ILE A 618 13.60 14.94 -28.46
N GLY A 619 13.60 13.63 -28.69
CA GLY A 619 12.82 12.68 -27.93
C GLY A 619 12.88 11.27 -28.54
N TRP A 620 12.57 10.26 -27.73
CA TRP A 620 12.52 8.89 -28.22
C TRP A 620 11.34 8.68 -29.14
N SER A 621 11.63 8.17 -30.33
CA SER A 621 10.61 7.91 -31.35
C SER A 621 10.35 6.42 -31.57
N ASP A 622 10.78 5.58 -30.62
CA ASP A 622 10.55 4.13 -30.68
C ASP A 622 9.11 3.72 -30.47
N ILE A 623 8.27 4.57 -29.87
CA ILE A 623 6.84 4.33 -29.68
C ILE A 623 6.10 5.67 -29.80
N TYR A 624 5.11 5.77 -30.68
CA TYR A 624 4.22 6.94 -30.75
C TYR A 624 2.93 6.60 -31.50
N PHE A 625 1.89 7.40 -31.27
CA PHE A 625 0.62 7.29 -31.96
C PHE A 625 0.27 8.61 -32.65
N ILE A 626 -0.07 8.55 -33.94
CA ILE A 626 -0.52 9.70 -34.71
C ILE A 626 -1.95 9.45 -35.21
N PRO A 627 -2.93 10.26 -34.77
CA PRO A 627 -4.29 10.24 -35.31
C PRO A 627 -4.34 10.61 -36.80
N ARG A 628 -5.25 9.99 -37.55
CA ARG A 628 -5.45 10.21 -39.00
C ARG A 628 -5.58 11.67 -39.38
N ARG A 629 -6.21 12.49 -38.53
CA ARG A 629 -6.41 13.93 -38.78
C ARG A 629 -5.11 14.71 -38.99
N TYR A 630 -3.99 14.23 -38.47
CA TYR A 630 -2.67 14.86 -38.59
C TYR A 630 -1.79 14.25 -39.69
N PHE A 631 -2.25 13.23 -40.42
CA PHE A 631 -1.44 12.58 -41.46
C PHE A 631 -0.96 13.57 -42.52
N ARG A 632 -1.83 14.46 -43.00
CA ARG A 632 -1.44 15.46 -44.01
C ARG A 632 -0.37 16.42 -43.51
N ASP A 633 -0.37 16.73 -42.22
CA ASP A 633 0.64 17.62 -41.62
C ASP A 633 1.95 16.88 -41.40
N TYR A 634 1.89 15.65 -40.92
CA TYR A 634 3.04 14.78 -40.78
C TYR A 634 3.72 14.54 -42.13
N ILE A 635 2.95 14.23 -43.18
CA ILE A 635 3.45 14.03 -44.55
C ILE A 635 4.21 15.28 -45.04
N ALA A 636 3.58 16.45 -44.95
CA ALA A 636 4.16 17.69 -45.47
C ALA A 636 5.45 18.09 -44.74
N LEU A 637 5.50 17.93 -43.41
CA LEU A 637 6.69 18.25 -42.62
C LEU A 637 7.79 17.19 -42.76
N SER A 638 7.40 15.91 -42.87
CA SER A 638 8.31 14.79 -43.15
C SER A 638 9.07 14.99 -44.46
N ASP A 639 8.40 15.42 -45.53
CA ASP A 639 9.05 15.69 -46.82
C ASP A 639 10.16 16.74 -46.72
N ILE A 640 9.91 17.78 -45.95
CA ILE A 640 10.86 18.88 -45.77
C ILE A 640 12.06 18.44 -44.93
N LEU A 641 11.81 17.75 -43.81
CA LEU A 641 12.88 17.24 -42.95
C LEU A 641 13.61 16.05 -43.55
N TYR A 642 13.05 15.36 -44.54
CA TYR A 642 13.75 14.32 -45.28
C TYR A 642 14.68 14.89 -46.36
N ALA A 643 14.32 16.03 -46.98
CA ALA A 643 15.17 16.72 -47.94
C ALA A 643 16.53 17.13 -47.35
N VAL A 644 16.59 17.33 -46.04
CA VAL A 644 17.82 17.49 -45.26
C VAL A 644 17.84 16.36 -44.24
N PRO A 645 18.40 15.17 -44.53
CA PRO A 645 18.08 13.90 -43.86
C PRO A 645 18.27 13.95 -42.33
N VAL A 646 17.26 14.47 -41.63
CA VAL A 646 17.31 14.71 -40.19
C VAL A 646 17.14 13.37 -39.50
N PHE A 647 17.89 13.12 -38.44
CA PHE A 647 17.74 11.90 -37.65
C PHE A 647 16.34 11.83 -37.01
N HIS A 648 15.68 10.67 -37.06
CA HIS A 648 14.29 10.49 -36.62
C HIS A 648 14.00 10.90 -35.16
N GLU A 649 14.96 10.73 -34.22
CA GLU A 649 14.83 11.23 -32.84
C GLU A 649 14.90 12.77 -32.72
N LEU A 650 15.18 13.48 -33.80
CA LEU A 650 15.04 14.94 -33.92
C LEU A 650 13.88 15.31 -34.85
N ALA A 651 13.73 14.59 -35.96
CA ALA A 651 12.72 14.88 -36.97
C ALA A 651 11.30 14.68 -36.43
N ILE A 652 11.01 13.51 -35.84
CA ILE A 652 9.65 13.17 -35.37
C ILE A 652 9.21 14.09 -34.23
N PRO A 653 10.02 14.32 -33.17
CA PRO A 653 9.66 15.27 -32.12
C PRO A 653 9.43 16.69 -32.66
N THR A 654 10.26 17.12 -33.62
CA THR A 654 10.12 18.45 -34.23
C THR A 654 8.84 18.57 -35.06
N ILE A 655 8.49 17.55 -35.87
CA ILE A 655 7.23 17.49 -36.62
C ILE A 655 6.04 17.62 -35.65
N ILE A 656 6.02 16.79 -34.61
CA ILE A 656 4.91 16.74 -33.65
C ILE A 656 4.79 18.07 -32.88
N HIS A 657 5.90 18.69 -32.49
CA HIS A 657 5.91 20.00 -31.85
C HIS A 657 5.38 21.12 -32.75
N ILE A 658 5.75 21.12 -34.03
CA ILE A 658 5.22 22.10 -35.00
C ILE A 658 3.70 21.94 -35.14
N ILE A 659 3.20 20.70 -35.22
CA ILE A 659 1.77 20.42 -35.26
C ILE A 659 1.11 20.87 -33.94
N ASP A 660 1.72 20.61 -32.79
CA ASP A 660 1.20 21.05 -31.49
C ASP A 660 1.08 22.57 -31.40
N LYS A 661 2.17 23.30 -31.65
CA LYS A 661 2.14 24.77 -31.65
C LYS A 661 1.12 25.35 -32.62
N THR A 662 0.89 24.70 -33.75
CA THR A 662 -0.06 25.18 -34.77
C THR A 662 -1.52 24.99 -34.34
N TYR A 663 -1.86 23.84 -33.74
CA TYR A 663 -3.25 23.49 -33.41
C TYR A 663 -3.62 23.69 -31.93
N GLN A 664 -2.66 24.04 -31.09
CA GLN A 664 -2.88 24.35 -29.68
C GLN A 664 -3.76 25.60 -29.54
N SER A 665 -4.96 25.43 -28.95
CA SER A 665 -5.89 26.54 -28.70
C SER A 665 -5.50 27.38 -27.47
N HIS A 666 -4.75 26.80 -26.53
CA HIS A 666 -4.28 27.46 -25.31
C HIS A 666 -2.93 26.88 -24.86
N PRO A 667 -1.99 27.70 -24.32
CA PRO A 667 -0.65 27.24 -23.92
C PRO A 667 -0.62 26.10 -22.88
N THR A 668 -1.73 25.86 -22.18
CA THR A 668 -1.87 24.83 -21.14
C THR A 668 -2.56 23.55 -21.62
N ARG A 669 -2.98 23.49 -22.88
CA ARG A 669 -3.65 22.32 -23.47
C ARG A 669 -2.91 21.90 -24.73
N SER A 670 -1.87 21.08 -24.56
CA SER A 670 -1.18 20.45 -25.69
C SER A 670 -2.07 19.39 -26.34
N ILE A 671 -1.96 19.24 -27.66
CA ILE A 671 -2.51 18.10 -28.41
C ILE A 671 -1.61 16.86 -28.30
N ILE A 672 -0.44 16.99 -27.67
CA ILE A 672 0.46 15.89 -27.32
C ILE A 672 0.05 15.37 -25.94
N GLU A 673 -0.09 14.06 -25.83
CA GLU A 673 -0.27 13.33 -24.58
C GLU A 673 1.01 12.53 -24.29
N PRO A 674 1.71 12.82 -23.18
CA PRO A 674 2.99 12.18 -22.88
C PRO A 674 2.78 10.75 -22.36
N LEU A 675 3.49 9.79 -22.97
CA LEU A 675 3.60 8.41 -22.51
C LEU A 675 4.68 8.31 -21.41
N GLY A 676 4.37 8.84 -20.23
CA GLY A 676 5.31 8.88 -19.09
C GLY A 676 5.40 7.59 -18.27
N ASP A 677 4.54 6.61 -18.55
CA ASP A 677 4.49 5.34 -17.83
C ASP A 677 5.15 4.18 -18.58
N CYS A 678 5.66 4.37 -19.81
CA CYS A 678 6.49 3.38 -20.48
C CYS A 678 7.81 3.15 -19.70
N TRP A 679 8.37 1.94 -19.82
CA TRP A 679 9.67 1.59 -19.24
C TRP A 679 10.82 1.83 -20.22
N GLY A 680 11.96 2.24 -19.67
CA GLY A 680 13.24 2.22 -20.36
C GLY A 680 13.91 3.59 -20.46
N SER A 681 15.15 3.56 -20.93
CA SER A 681 15.87 4.74 -21.42
C SER A 681 16.87 4.43 -22.51
N CYS A 682 17.43 5.47 -23.15
CA CYS A 682 18.53 5.31 -24.11
C CYS A 682 19.64 4.41 -23.54
N CYS A 683 19.87 4.48 -22.22
CA CYS A 683 20.88 3.72 -21.50
C CYS A 683 20.33 2.52 -20.72
N ALA A 684 19.01 2.32 -20.64
CA ALA A 684 18.44 1.17 -19.92
C ALA A 684 18.52 -0.09 -20.78
N THR A 685 18.86 -1.22 -20.15
CA THR A 685 18.93 -2.53 -20.80
C THR A 685 18.34 -3.58 -19.86
N ASN A 686 17.76 -4.65 -20.40
CA ASN A 686 17.26 -5.81 -19.67
C ASN A 686 16.06 -5.50 -18.74
N PRO A 687 14.85 -5.32 -19.30
CA PRO A 687 13.63 -5.19 -18.49
C PRO A 687 13.38 -6.45 -17.65
N LEU A 688 12.80 -6.28 -16.47
CA LEU A 688 12.31 -7.39 -15.64
C LEU A 688 10.91 -7.83 -16.09
N ALA A 689 10.52 -9.06 -15.78
CA ALA A 689 9.14 -9.54 -16.04
C ALA A 689 8.07 -8.66 -15.37
N GLU A 690 8.38 -8.08 -14.21
CA GLU A 690 7.52 -7.11 -13.54
C GLU A 690 7.35 -5.82 -14.32
N ASP A 691 8.41 -5.34 -14.97
CA ASP A 691 8.34 -4.14 -15.80
C ASP A 691 7.35 -4.35 -16.95
N ILE A 692 7.37 -5.52 -17.58
CA ILE A 692 6.39 -5.89 -18.62
C ILE A 692 4.97 -5.92 -18.08
N MET A 693 4.74 -6.43 -16.87
CA MET A 693 3.40 -6.57 -16.31
C MET A 693 2.81 -5.23 -15.83
N TRP A 694 3.64 -4.35 -15.26
CA TRP A 694 3.19 -3.11 -14.64
C TRP A 694 3.24 -1.89 -15.57
N ARG A 695 3.96 -1.96 -16.69
CA ARG A 695 4.14 -0.85 -17.63
C ARG A 695 3.42 -1.15 -18.94
N ARG A 696 2.67 -0.18 -19.48
CA ARG A 696 1.90 -0.36 -20.73
C ARG A 696 2.76 -0.53 -21.98
N CYS A 697 4.03 -0.14 -21.88
CA CYS A 697 4.99 -0.15 -22.97
C CYS A 697 6.41 -0.12 -22.43
N GLY A 698 7.37 -0.46 -23.29
CA GLY A 698 8.78 -0.21 -23.06
C GLY A 698 9.64 -0.66 -24.24
N HIS A 699 10.95 -0.47 -24.14
CA HIS A 699 11.91 -0.67 -25.24
C HIS A 699 13.09 -1.58 -24.82
N LYS A 700 13.92 -2.01 -25.80
CA LYS A 700 15.04 -2.96 -25.65
C LYS A 700 14.66 -4.28 -24.98
N MET A 701 13.53 -4.85 -25.36
CA MET A 701 13.17 -6.21 -24.97
C MET A 701 14.15 -7.20 -25.60
N ASP A 702 14.91 -7.89 -24.75
CA ASP A 702 15.83 -8.94 -25.20
C ASP A 702 15.04 -10.21 -25.52
N PHE A 703 14.93 -10.52 -26.82
CA PHE A 703 14.27 -11.73 -27.30
C PHE A 703 14.97 -13.04 -26.89
N LEU A 704 16.24 -12.98 -26.48
CA LEU A 704 16.97 -14.14 -25.96
C LEU A 704 16.62 -14.44 -24.49
N ASN A 705 16.00 -13.49 -23.79
CA ASN A 705 15.59 -13.66 -22.40
C ASN A 705 14.18 -14.25 -22.33
N GLU A 706 14.10 -15.58 -22.27
CA GLU A 706 12.83 -16.32 -22.22
C GLU A 706 11.92 -15.92 -21.04
N ASN A 707 12.48 -15.52 -19.89
CA ASN A 707 11.67 -15.13 -18.73
C ASN A 707 10.86 -13.85 -18.98
N VAL A 708 11.34 -12.98 -19.87
CA VAL A 708 10.78 -11.68 -20.19
C VAL A 708 9.85 -11.80 -21.39
N THR A 709 10.32 -12.44 -22.46
CA THR A 709 9.53 -12.59 -23.69
C THR A 709 8.33 -13.52 -23.51
N LYS A 710 8.47 -14.60 -22.75
CA LYS A 710 7.35 -15.51 -22.46
C LYS A 710 6.22 -14.79 -21.73
N VAL A 711 6.55 -13.99 -20.71
CA VAL A 711 5.57 -13.20 -19.95
C VAL A 711 4.81 -12.22 -20.85
N HIS A 712 5.53 -11.52 -21.74
CA HIS A 712 4.91 -10.59 -22.69
C HIS A 712 3.94 -11.29 -23.65
N PHE A 713 4.39 -12.35 -24.34
CA PHE A 713 3.58 -12.99 -25.37
C PHE A 713 2.43 -13.84 -24.79
N GLU A 714 2.61 -14.46 -23.61
CA GLU A 714 1.50 -15.14 -22.91
C GLU A 714 0.42 -14.15 -22.46
N ARG A 715 0.82 -12.95 -22.03
CA ARG A 715 -0.10 -11.87 -21.68
C ARG A 715 -0.93 -11.41 -22.89
N LEU A 716 -0.28 -11.14 -24.03
CA LEU A 716 -0.97 -10.78 -25.27
C LEU A 716 -1.93 -11.89 -25.73
N ALA A 717 -1.51 -13.16 -25.63
CA ALA A 717 -2.35 -14.30 -25.95
C ALA A 717 -3.60 -14.34 -25.05
N ALA A 718 -3.45 -14.19 -23.74
CA ALA A 718 -4.57 -14.14 -22.80
C ALA A 718 -5.54 -12.98 -23.09
N ASN A 719 -5.00 -11.80 -23.41
CA ASN A 719 -5.78 -10.61 -23.73
C ASN A 719 -6.51 -10.74 -25.08
N SER A 720 -5.95 -11.44 -26.05
CA SER A 720 -6.63 -11.70 -27.33
C SER A 720 -7.89 -12.55 -27.15
N LEU A 721 -7.93 -13.45 -26.15
CA LEU A 721 -9.06 -14.33 -25.87
C LEU A 721 -10.28 -13.62 -25.28
N ILE A 722 -10.14 -12.37 -24.83
CA ILE A 722 -11.25 -11.58 -24.28
C ILE A 722 -11.83 -10.58 -25.27
N LEU A 723 -11.13 -10.30 -26.38
CA LEU A 723 -11.64 -9.44 -27.45
C LEU A 723 -12.90 -10.03 -28.09
N GLY A 724 -13.86 -9.16 -28.44
CA GLY A 724 -15.12 -9.56 -29.06
C GLY A 724 -16.15 -10.17 -28.11
N LYS A 725 -15.84 -10.31 -26.81
CA LYS A 725 -16.80 -10.76 -25.80
C LYS A 725 -17.72 -9.61 -25.38
N GLN A 726 -19.02 -9.88 -25.31
CA GLN A 726 -20.02 -8.93 -24.83
C GLN A 726 -20.06 -8.91 -23.30
N VAL A 727 -19.98 -7.71 -22.73
CA VAL A 727 -20.00 -7.42 -21.30
C VAL A 727 -21.08 -6.36 -21.06
N GLY A 728 -21.97 -6.60 -20.10
CA GLY A 728 -23.04 -5.66 -19.76
C GLY A 728 -22.47 -4.33 -19.25
N ASN A 729 -23.05 -3.21 -19.70
CA ASN A 729 -22.57 -1.85 -19.42
C ASN A 729 -22.52 -1.56 -17.90
N MET A 730 -21.32 -1.52 -17.31
CA MET A 730 -21.03 -0.97 -15.98
C MET A 730 -20.12 0.26 -16.19
N GLY A 731 -20.66 1.44 -15.86
CA GLY A 731 -20.14 2.75 -16.21
C GLY A 731 -18.72 3.08 -15.77
N VAL A 732 -18.04 3.81 -16.66
CA VAL A 732 -16.66 4.35 -16.63
C VAL A 732 -16.43 5.30 -15.47
#